data_AF-A0ABD2BD76-F1
#
_entry.id   AF-A0ABD2BD76-F1
#
_cell.length_a   1.000
_cell.length_b   1.000
_cell.length_c   1.000
_cell.angle_alpha   90.00
_cell.angle_beta   90.00
_cell.angle_gamma   90.00
#
_symmetry.space_group_name_H-M   'P 1'
#
loop_
_entity.id
_entity.type
_entity.pdbx_description
1 polymer ?
#
loop_
_entity_poly.entity_id
_entity_poly.type
_entity_poly.pdbx_seq_one_letter_code
_entity_poly.pdbx_strand_id
1 'polypeptide(L)'
;MASLELERGKLDSSIRNLKLSGHVGFDSLPDQLVNKSVQNGFVFNILCIGETGLGKSTLMDSLFNTSFESTPSPHNLASVKLKAHTYELQESNVKLKLTIVDTVGYGDQINKEDSFKTVVDYIDAQFEAYLQEELKIKRSLSTYHDSRIHVCLYFICPTGHGLKSIDLVCMKKLDTKVNIIPIIAKADTISKTELQKFKSKIISELQNNGVHIYQFPTDDESVADVNSSMNAHVPFAVVGSTDFVRVGNKMMRSRQYPWGTVQVENESHCDFVKLREMLIRTNMEDMREKTHCRHYELYRKRRLEQMGFSDVDSDNKPVSFQQTCEAKRSIHLQELQQKEDEMRQMFVARVKEKEAELKEAEKELHNKFDKLKKDHTEEKKKLEESRKKLEDDILEFNRRKTQFAQQPQHHTLTLGKSVLKQVLDKCIVGASVREICEYGDTLLTEETSKVFKKEKELKKGIAFPTCISVNNCICHFSPIASEPDLILKDEDMVKVDLGAHIDGFIAVVAHTIVIGSSTERKVIGRKADAVLAAHYASQAALRLLKPGTETYTITGTVEKICDAYKCKPIEGMLSHQLKQFKIDGEKTIIQNPNDAQKKEHEKFTLETHEVYAMDVLVSTGEGIGREQDTRVTIYKKTEETYQLKLKASRMFYSEVSNKHGLMPFNLRTFEDEKKAKMAVLECVNHRLIEPFQVLYEKPNEYAAQFKFTVLLMPNGPHKITGIPFDLDIYQSDCVVEDPELKSLLYTSANPKSAKKKKKKAEKAVGEVAMEVDAKA
;
A
#
# COMPACT_ATOMS: atom_id res chain seq x y z
N MET A 1 -66.20 9.69 -40.61
CA MET A 1 -67.04 10.17 -41.72
C MET A 1 -66.25 11.17 -42.54
N ALA A 2 -65.92 10.82 -43.79
CA ALA A 2 -65.67 11.73 -44.92
C ALA A 2 -65.32 10.85 -46.13
N SER A 3 -66.36 10.32 -46.77
CA SER A 3 -66.30 9.66 -48.07
C SER A 3 -66.28 10.73 -49.17
N LEU A 4 -65.17 10.83 -49.90
CA LEU A 4 -65.11 11.55 -51.17
C LEU A 4 -64.80 10.53 -52.26
N GLU A 5 -65.85 10.14 -52.98
CA GLU A 5 -65.76 9.46 -54.27
C GLU A 5 -65.14 10.43 -55.28
N LEU A 6 -64.11 9.97 -55.98
CA LEU A 6 -63.56 10.63 -57.16
C LEU A 6 -63.51 9.60 -58.29
N GLU A 7 -64.18 9.96 -59.38
CA GLU A 7 -64.43 9.14 -60.56
C GLU A 7 -63.15 8.67 -61.27
N ARG A 8 -63.29 7.50 -61.90
CA ARG A 8 -62.27 6.71 -62.59
C ARG A 8 -61.75 7.40 -63.86
N GLY A 9 -60.46 7.77 -63.85
CA GLY A 9 -59.65 7.95 -65.06
C GLY A 9 -58.90 6.64 -65.41
N LYS A 10 -59.15 6.09 -66.60
CA LYS A 10 -58.42 4.94 -67.16
C LYS A 10 -56.94 5.31 -67.37
N LEU A 11 -56.03 4.61 -66.70
CA LEU A 11 -54.61 4.55 -67.03
C LEU A 11 -54.15 3.09 -67.07
N ASP A 12 -53.46 2.79 -68.15
CA ASP A 12 -52.92 1.51 -68.55
C ASP A 12 -51.76 1.05 -67.63
N SER A 13 -51.33 -0.22 -67.79
CA SER A 13 -50.14 -0.88 -67.22
C SER A 13 -50.32 -1.81 -66.01
N SER A 14 -49.57 -2.91 -66.05
CA SER A 14 -49.55 -4.05 -65.12
C SER A 14 -49.64 -3.68 -63.64
N ILE A 15 -50.83 -3.73 -63.05
CA ILE A 15 -51.01 -3.49 -61.61
C ILE A 15 -50.55 -4.73 -60.84
N ARG A 16 -49.38 -4.64 -60.18
CA ARG A 16 -48.97 -5.63 -59.17
C ARG A 16 -50.00 -5.59 -58.04
N ASN A 17 -50.80 -6.65 -57.92
CA ASN A 17 -51.62 -6.88 -56.73
C ASN A 17 -50.69 -7.17 -55.53
N LEU A 18 -50.38 -6.12 -54.76
CA LEU A 18 -49.71 -6.25 -53.48
C LEU A 18 -50.72 -6.80 -52.47
N LYS A 19 -50.57 -8.07 -52.07
CA LYS A 19 -51.30 -8.61 -50.94
C LYS A 19 -50.79 -7.93 -49.67
N LEU A 20 -51.67 -7.22 -48.97
CA LEU A 20 -51.37 -6.65 -47.66
C LEU A 20 -50.99 -7.80 -46.71
N SER A 21 -49.87 -7.65 -46.02
CA SER A 21 -49.33 -8.65 -45.08
C SER A 21 -50.07 -8.70 -43.74
N GLY A 22 -51.14 -7.92 -43.57
CA GLY A 22 -51.92 -7.82 -42.34
C GLY A 22 -53.01 -6.76 -42.41
N HIS A 23 -53.73 -6.57 -41.31
CA HIS A 23 -54.73 -5.51 -41.15
C HIS A 23 -54.05 -4.13 -41.16
N VAL A 24 -54.66 -3.16 -41.86
CA VAL A 24 -54.15 -1.79 -41.99
C VAL A 24 -55.18 -0.83 -41.42
N GLY A 25 -54.93 -0.33 -40.21
CA GLY A 25 -55.77 0.62 -39.51
C GLY A 25 -55.07 1.21 -38.27
N PHE A 26 -55.56 2.35 -37.79
CA PHE A 26 -55.01 3.01 -36.58
C PHE A 26 -55.21 2.18 -35.30
N ASP A 27 -56.14 1.23 -35.34
CA ASP A 27 -56.36 0.21 -34.31
C ASP A 27 -55.17 -0.74 -34.11
N SER A 28 -54.25 -0.83 -35.09
CA SER A 28 -52.99 -1.56 -34.96
C SER A 28 -51.85 -0.77 -34.27
N LEU A 29 -52.02 0.53 -34.01
CA LEU A 29 -50.99 1.34 -33.34
C LEU A 29 -50.63 0.84 -31.93
N PRO A 30 -51.59 0.42 -31.07
CA PRO A 30 -51.28 -0.22 -29.80
C PRO A 30 -50.41 -1.47 -29.99
N ASP A 31 -50.75 -2.34 -30.94
CA ASP A 31 -49.97 -3.55 -31.23
C ASP A 31 -48.55 -3.21 -31.72
N GLN A 32 -48.39 -2.17 -32.54
CA GLN A 32 -47.09 -1.70 -32.99
C GLN A 32 -46.25 -1.15 -31.82
N LEU A 33 -46.86 -0.38 -30.92
CA LEU A 33 -46.19 0.16 -29.73
C LEU A 33 -45.78 -0.95 -28.77
N VAL A 34 -46.67 -1.90 -28.50
CA VAL A 34 -46.41 -3.08 -27.67
C VAL A 34 -45.27 -3.90 -28.27
N ASN A 35 -45.33 -4.23 -29.57
CA ASN A 35 -44.28 -5.00 -30.24
C ASN A 35 -42.93 -4.30 -30.21
N LYS A 36 -42.90 -2.98 -30.42
CA LYS A 36 -41.67 -2.18 -30.34
C LYS A 36 -41.09 -2.14 -28.92
N SER A 37 -41.93 -1.97 -27.91
CA SER A 37 -41.51 -1.99 -26.50
C SER A 37 -41.00 -3.36 -26.07
N VAL A 38 -41.65 -4.44 -26.52
CA VAL A 38 -41.19 -5.83 -26.27
C VAL A 38 -39.83 -6.08 -26.92
N GLN A 39 -39.60 -5.60 -28.15
CA GLN A 39 -38.32 -5.72 -28.84
C GLN A 39 -37.19 -4.93 -28.16
N ASN A 40 -37.46 -3.71 -27.71
CA ASN A 40 -36.47 -2.86 -27.06
C ASN A 40 -36.18 -3.26 -25.61
N GLY A 41 -37.16 -3.89 -24.94
CA GLY A 41 -37.11 -4.19 -23.52
C GLY A 41 -37.31 -2.95 -22.65
N PHE A 42 -37.31 -3.17 -21.33
CA PHE A 42 -37.52 -2.16 -20.31
C PHE A 42 -36.25 -1.96 -19.49
N VAL A 43 -36.07 -0.76 -18.93
CA VAL A 43 -34.96 -0.43 -18.03
C VAL A 43 -35.52 0.05 -16.71
N PHE A 44 -35.06 -0.54 -15.61
CA PHE A 44 -35.46 -0.10 -14.27
C PHE A 44 -34.24 -0.04 -13.37
N ASN A 45 -34.11 1.04 -12.59
CA ASN A 45 -32.89 1.36 -11.86
C ASN A 45 -33.30 1.76 -10.44
N ILE A 46 -32.93 0.92 -9.48
CA ILE A 46 -33.34 1.01 -8.08
C ILE A 46 -32.13 1.37 -7.23
N LEU A 47 -32.26 2.41 -6.42
CA LEU A 47 -31.29 2.79 -5.40
C LEU A 47 -31.79 2.36 -4.02
N CYS A 48 -31.02 1.56 -3.31
CA CYS A 48 -31.32 1.07 -1.97
C CYS A 48 -30.43 1.79 -0.95
N ILE A 49 -31.04 2.66 -0.13
CA ILE A 49 -30.35 3.41 0.93
C ILE A 49 -30.74 2.86 2.29
N GLY A 50 -29.77 2.61 3.16
CA GLY A 50 -30.02 2.33 4.58
C GLY A 50 -28.85 1.64 5.26
N GLU A 51 -28.97 1.45 6.57
CA GLU A 51 -27.91 0.88 7.41
C GLU A 51 -27.50 -0.54 6.98
N THR A 52 -26.25 -0.89 7.25
CA THR A 52 -25.73 -2.24 6.98
C THR A 52 -26.48 -3.26 7.84
N GLY A 53 -26.94 -4.36 7.22
CA GLY A 53 -27.66 -5.41 7.93
C GLY A 53 -29.19 -5.24 8.04
N LEU A 54 -29.80 -4.21 7.43
CA LEU A 54 -31.28 -4.06 7.38
C LEU A 54 -31.99 -5.03 6.40
N GLY A 55 -31.25 -5.76 5.57
CA GLY A 55 -31.82 -6.73 4.62
C GLY A 55 -32.14 -6.15 3.24
N LYS A 56 -31.38 -5.14 2.78
CA LYS A 56 -31.55 -4.49 1.47
C LYS A 56 -31.49 -5.50 0.31
N SER A 57 -30.38 -6.24 0.20
CA SER A 57 -30.17 -7.23 -0.85
C SER A 57 -31.18 -8.38 -0.74
N THR A 58 -31.48 -8.86 0.48
CA THR A 58 -32.52 -9.88 0.73
C THR A 58 -33.91 -9.44 0.26
N LEU A 59 -34.27 -8.16 0.42
CA LEU A 59 -35.53 -7.64 -0.10
C LEU A 59 -35.53 -7.61 -1.62
N MET A 60 -34.40 -7.27 -2.26
CA MET A 60 -34.30 -7.29 -3.73
C MET A 60 -34.44 -8.71 -4.29
N ASP A 61 -33.80 -9.70 -3.67
CA ASP A 61 -33.96 -11.12 -4.02
C ASP A 61 -35.43 -11.57 -3.85
N SER A 62 -36.07 -11.06 -2.79
CA SER A 62 -37.48 -11.31 -2.50
C SER A 62 -38.37 -10.73 -3.61
N LEU A 63 -38.13 -9.48 -4.01
CA LEU A 63 -38.96 -8.70 -4.92
C LEU A 63 -38.97 -9.25 -6.36
N PHE A 64 -37.79 -9.65 -6.87
CA PHE A 64 -37.61 -10.16 -8.25
C PHE A 64 -37.54 -11.68 -8.34
N ASN A 65 -37.80 -12.40 -7.24
CA ASN A 65 -37.74 -13.86 -7.17
C ASN A 65 -36.46 -14.47 -7.77
N THR A 66 -35.34 -13.76 -7.63
CA THR A 66 -34.05 -14.09 -8.24
C THR A 66 -32.98 -13.97 -7.15
N SER A 67 -31.97 -14.84 -7.15
CA SER A 67 -30.83 -14.70 -6.24
C SER A 67 -29.77 -13.84 -6.90
N PHE A 68 -29.62 -12.59 -6.45
CA PHE A 68 -28.52 -11.75 -6.86
C PHE A 68 -27.29 -12.10 -5.99
N GLU A 69 -26.15 -12.47 -6.59
CA GLU A 69 -24.91 -12.84 -5.89
C GLU A 69 -24.30 -11.64 -5.13
N SER A 70 -24.96 -11.21 -4.06
CA SER A 70 -24.58 -10.06 -3.27
C SER A 70 -23.55 -10.46 -2.20
N THR A 71 -22.40 -9.78 -2.20
CA THR A 71 -21.36 -10.00 -1.19
C THR A 71 -21.70 -9.26 0.11
N PRO A 72 -21.73 -9.94 1.26
CA PRO A 72 -21.91 -9.29 2.56
C PRO A 72 -20.87 -8.20 2.75
N SER A 73 -21.31 -7.02 3.14
CA SER A 73 -20.42 -5.88 3.31
C SER A 73 -20.06 -5.68 4.79
N PRO A 74 -18.79 -5.37 5.12
CA PRO A 74 -18.35 -5.18 6.49
C PRO A 74 -18.85 -3.85 7.08
N HIS A 75 -19.05 -3.81 8.40
CA HIS A 75 -19.45 -2.62 9.15
C HIS A 75 -18.30 -1.61 9.37
N ASN A 76 -17.05 -1.99 9.08
CA ASN A 76 -15.85 -1.21 9.45
C ASN A 76 -15.34 -0.29 8.31
N LEU A 77 -16.23 0.15 7.42
CA LEU A 77 -15.83 0.98 6.28
C LEU A 77 -15.70 2.45 6.68
N ALA A 78 -14.59 3.07 6.27
CA ALA A 78 -14.25 4.44 6.61
C ALA A 78 -15.11 5.51 5.88
N SER A 79 -15.82 5.15 4.79
CA SER A 79 -16.67 6.05 4.02
C SER A 79 -17.83 5.33 3.34
N VAL A 80 -18.90 6.08 3.01
CA VAL A 80 -20.06 5.56 2.28
C VAL A 80 -19.67 5.27 0.84
N LYS A 81 -20.02 4.09 0.32
CA LYS A 81 -19.80 3.71 -1.08
C LYS A 81 -21.09 3.15 -1.69
N LEU A 82 -21.24 3.33 -2.99
CA LEU A 82 -22.35 2.77 -3.76
C LEU A 82 -21.84 1.60 -4.62
N LYS A 83 -22.52 0.46 -4.54
CA LYS A 83 -22.28 -0.70 -5.40
C LYS A 83 -23.41 -0.82 -6.40
N ALA A 84 -23.13 -0.53 -7.68
CA ALA A 84 -24.08 -0.69 -8.76
C ALA A 84 -23.86 -2.03 -9.47
N HIS A 85 -24.92 -2.82 -9.58
CA HIS A 85 -24.93 -4.08 -10.32
C HIS A 85 -26.09 -4.08 -11.31
N THR A 86 -25.79 -4.34 -12.58
CA THR A 86 -26.78 -4.40 -13.66
C THR A 86 -27.03 -5.85 -14.06
N TYR A 87 -28.30 -6.23 -14.10
CA TYR A 87 -28.79 -7.56 -14.42
C TYR A 87 -29.72 -7.48 -15.63
N GLU A 88 -29.69 -8.50 -16.48
CA GLU A 88 -30.66 -8.67 -17.57
C GLU A 88 -31.61 -9.80 -17.18
N LEU A 89 -32.82 -9.43 -16.77
CA LEU A 89 -33.89 -10.36 -16.44
C LEU A 89 -34.77 -10.56 -17.66
N GLN A 90 -35.25 -11.78 -17.87
CA GLN A 90 -36.19 -12.09 -18.94
C GLN A 90 -37.37 -12.88 -18.36
N GLU A 91 -38.57 -12.33 -18.52
CA GLU A 91 -39.82 -13.02 -18.20
C GLU A 91 -40.62 -13.20 -19.49
N SER A 92 -40.88 -14.45 -19.86
CA SER A 92 -41.47 -14.81 -21.15
C SER A 92 -40.68 -14.21 -22.33
N ASN A 93 -41.26 -13.28 -23.09
CA ASN A 93 -40.62 -12.61 -24.23
C ASN A 93 -40.18 -11.17 -23.92
N VAL A 94 -40.31 -10.73 -22.67
CA VAL A 94 -40.00 -9.36 -22.25
C VAL A 94 -38.66 -9.33 -21.53
N LYS A 95 -37.75 -8.47 -21.99
CA LYS A 95 -36.45 -8.23 -21.36
C LYS A 95 -36.52 -7.01 -20.45
N LEU A 96 -36.00 -7.13 -19.24
CA LEU A 96 -35.86 -6.06 -18.26
C LEU A 96 -34.37 -5.93 -17.88
N LYS A 97 -33.78 -4.78 -18.20
CA LYS A 97 -32.46 -4.41 -17.72
C LYS A 97 -32.60 -3.72 -16.36
N LEU A 98 -32.29 -4.44 -15.30
CA LEU A 98 -32.42 -3.99 -13.92
C LEU A 98 -31.07 -3.56 -13.35
N THR A 99 -30.91 -2.31 -12.96
CA THR A 99 -29.73 -1.88 -12.18
C THR A 99 -30.10 -1.70 -10.71
N ILE A 100 -29.42 -2.43 -9.82
CA ILE A 100 -29.57 -2.31 -8.37
C ILE A 100 -28.34 -1.60 -7.83
N VAL A 101 -28.56 -0.48 -7.14
CA VAL A 101 -27.50 0.31 -6.53
C VAL A 101 -27.66 0.26 -5.01
N ASP A 102 -26.74 -0.41 -4.33
CA ASP A 102 -26.76 -0.57 -2.87
C ASP A 102 -25.79 0.39 -2.18
N THR A 103 -26.24 1.07 -1.12
CA THR A 103 -25.34 1.80 -0.21
C THR A 103 -24.64 0.86 0.76
N VAL A 104 -23.34 1.05 0.92
CA VAL A 104 -22.49 0.33 1.87
C VAL A 104 -21.83 1.33 2.82
N GLY A 105 -21.86 1.05 4.14
CA GLY A 105 -21.27 1.93 5.16
C GLY A 105 -22.14 3.15 5.51
N TYR A 106 -23.38 3.22 5.00
CA TYR A 106 -24.34 4.27 5.33
C TYR A 106 -24.83 4.09 6.77
N GLY A 107 -24.66 5.09 7.62
CA GLY A 107 -25.06 5.04 9.04
C GLY A 107 -24.12 4.27 9.98
N ASP A 108 -23.10 3.58 9.46
CA ASP A 108 -22.09 2.85 10.27
C ASP A 108 -20.99 3.76 10.84
N GLN A 109 -20.83 4.98 10.30
CA GLN A 109 -19.73 5.89 10.62
C GLN A 109 -20.04 6.81 11.82
N ILE A 110 -18.99 7.12 12.61
CA ILE A 110 -19.05 8.10 13.70
C ILE A 110 -19.23 9.53 13.16
N ASN A 111 -18.54 9.87 12.06
CA ASN A 111 -18.71 11.17 11.39
C ASN A 111 -19.82 11.09 10.34
N LYS A 112 -20.91 11.83 10.57
CA LYS A 112 -22.16 11.72 9.81
C LYS A 112 -22.34 12.85 8.78
N GLU A 113 -21.47 13.85 8.76
CA GLU A 113 -21.76 15.15 8.12
C GLU A 113 -21.75 15.12 6.59
N ASP A 114 -21.13 14.11 5.95
CA ASP A 114 -21.06 14.01 4.48
C ASP A 114 -21.64 12.72 3.87
N SER A 115 -22.32 11.88 4.66
CA SER A 115 -22.80 10.56 4.19
C SER A 115 -23.81 10.63 3.03
N PHE A 116 -24.62 11.71 2.97
CA PHE A 116 -25.59 11.92 1.89
C PHE A 116 -24.95 12.47 0.61
N LYS A 117 -23.77 13.09 0.70
CA LYS A 117 -23.11 13.76 -0.43
C LYS A 117 -22.73 12.75 -1.50
N THR A 118 -22.13 11.62 -1.12
CA THR A 118 -21.79 10.54 -2.06
C THR A 118 -23.00 10.01 -2.84
N VAL A 119 -24.17 9.97 -2.19
CA VAL A 119 -25.41 9.53 -2.84
C VAL A 119 -25.93 10.57 -3.84
N VAL A 120 -25.94 11.84 -3.43
CA VAL A 120 -26.38 12.94 -4.28
C VAL A 120 -25.47 13.11 -5.49
N ASP A 121 -24.15 13.07 -5.28
CA ASP A 121 -23.14 13.18 -6.34
C ASP A 121 -23.27 12.06 -7.37
N TYR A 122 -23.60 10.84 -6.92
CA TYR A 122 -23.83 9.72 -7.82
C TYR A 122 -25.07 9.91 -8.69
N ILE A 123 -26.18 10.38 -8.13
CA ILE A 123 -27.42 10.65 -8.90
C ILE A 123 -27.17 11.76 -9.92
N ASP A 124 -26.49 12.84 -9.52
CA ASP A 124 -26.13 13.93 -10.43
C ASP A 124 -25.21 13.44 -11.55
N ALA A 125 -24.25 12.57 -11.25
CA ALA A 125 -23.40 11.97 -12.27
C ALA A 125 -24.19 11.13 -13.29
N GLN A 126 -25.23 10.40 -12.86
CA GLN A 126 -26.09 9.66 -13.80
C GLN A 126 -26.93 10.61 -14.66
N PHE A 127 -27.45 11.70 -14.10
CA PHE A 127 -28.14 12.73 -14.87
C PHE A 127 -27.20 13.43 -15.86
N GLU A 128 -25.98 13.72 -15.45
CA GLU A 128 -24.97 14.32 -16.32
C GLU A 128 -24.61 13.39 -17.48
N ALA A 129 -24.40 12.11 -17.22
CA ALA A 129 -24.09 11.13 -18.27
C ALA A 129 -25.19 11.06 -19.34
N TYR A 130 -26.46 11.09 -18.92
CA TYR A 130 -27.60 11.13 -19.83
C TYR A 130 -27.70 12.46 -20.59
N LEU A 131 -27.47 13.60 -19.92
CA LEU A 131 -27.43 14.92 -20.56
C LEU A 131 -26.35 15.02 -21.64
N GLN A 132 -25.15 14.49 -21.36
CA GLN A 132 -24.07 14.46 -22.33
C GLN A 132 -24.42 13.65 -23.58
N GLU A 133 -25.16 12.55 -23.45
CA GLU A 133 -25.67 11.79 -24.61
C GLU A 133 -26.73 12.59 -25.39
N GLU A 134 -27.62 13.31 -24.69
CA GLU A 134 -28.63 14.16 -25.33
C GLU A 134 -28.01 15.33 -26.13
N LEU A 135 -26.88 15.86 -25.66
CA LEU A 135 -26.18 16.96 -26.33
C LEU A 135 -25.37 16.52 -27.57
N LYS A 136 -25.19 15.22 -27.83
CA LYS A 136 -24.48 14.74 -29.02
C LYS A 136 -25.25 15.07 -30.31
N ILE A 137 -24.50 15.30 -31.40
CA ILE A 137 -25.07 15.56 -32.74
C ILE A 137 -25.85 14.36 -33.27
N LYS A 138 -25.30 13.15 -33.10
CA LYS A 138 -26.00 11.89 -33.38
C LYS A 138 -26.45 11.27 -32.05
N ARG A 139 -27.68 11.58 -31.65
CA ARG A 139 -28.28 11.09 -30.41
C ARG A 139 -28.70 9.64 -30.58
N SER A 140 -28.20 8.76 -29.74
CA SER A 140 -28.51 7.32 -29.79
C SER A 140 -29.31 6.86 -28.56
N LEU A 141 -30.27 7.68 -28.12
CA LEU A 141 -31.01 7.49 -26.86
C LEU A 141 -31.72 6.14 -26.75
N SER A 142 -32.18 5.57 -27.87
CA SER A 142 -32.84 4.26 -27.88
C SER A 142 -31.91 3.08 -27.63
N THR A 143 -30.61 3.23 -27.92
CA THR A 143 -29.58 2.20 -27.72
C THR A 143 -28.66 2.51 -26.54
N TYR A 144 -28.72 3.73 -26.02
CA TYR A 144 -27.94 4.17 -24.88
C TYR A 144 -28.39 3.48 -23.60
N HIS A 145 -27.44 3.12 -22.74
CA HIS A 145 -27.76 2.56 -21.44
C HIS A 145 -28.19 3.67 -20.47
N ASP A 146 -29.50 3.81 -20.28
CA ASP A 146 -30.03 4.73 -19.27
C ASP A 146 -29.69 4.26 -17.85
N SER A 147 -28.82 5.01 -17.17
CA SER A 147 -28.37 4.74 -15.80
C SER A 147 -29.05 5.63 -14.76
N ARG A 148 -30.01 6.48 -15.15
CA ARG A 148 -30.74 7.38 -14.24
C ARG A 148 -31.54 6.56 -13.24
N ILE A 149 -31.53 7.00 -11.98
CA ILE A 149 -32.24 6.29 -10.90
C ILE A 149 -33.73 6.60 -10.98
N HIS A 150 -34.54 5.54 -11.10
CA HIS A 150 -36.00 5.65 -11.23
C HIS A 150 -36.69 5.69 -9.86
N VAL A 151 -36.17 4.93 -8.89
CA VAL A 151 -36.74 4.86 -7.55
C VAL A 151 -35.66 4.69 -6.49
N CYS A 152 -35.85 5.35 -5.35
CA CYS A 152 -35.03 5.19 -4.16
C CYS A 152 -35.83 4.49 -3.07
N LEU A 153 -35.50 3.24 -2.80
CA LEU A 153 -36.05 2.47 -1.68
C LEU A 153 -35.24 2.81 -0.44
N TYR A 154 -35.86 3.59 0.46
CA TYR A 154 -35.20 4.10 1.65
C TYR A 154 -35.54 3.23 2.86
N PHE A 155 -34.58 2.45 3.32
CA PHE A 155 -34.73 1.50 4.42
C PHE A 155 -34.54 2.18 5.77
N ILE A 156 -35.62 2.26 6.54
CA ILE A 156 -35.68 2.80 7.89
C ILE A 156 -35.56 1.64 8.88
N CYS A 157 -34.67 1.80 9.86
CA CYS A 157 -34.50 0.84 10.95
C CYS A 157 -35.74 0.86 11.87
N PRO A 158 -36.32 -0.30 12.26
CA PRO A 158 -37.54 -0.39 13.05
C PRO A 158 -37.26 -0.09 14.54
N THR A 159 -36.89 1.15 14.87
CA THR A 159 -36.55 1.58 16.24
C THR A 159 -37.78 1.85 17.12
N GLY A 160 -38.95 2.06 16.51
CA GLY A 160 -40.19 2.41 17.20
C GLY A 160 -40.27 3.87 17.70
N HIS A 161 -39.17 4.62 17.66
CA HIS A 161 -39.09 5.96 18.27
C HIS A 161 -39.19 7.13 17.29
N GLY A 162 -38.87 6.97 16.00
CA GLY A 162 -38.92 8.02 14.96
C GLY A 162 -37.81 7.86 13.91
N LEU A 163 -37.72 8.79 12.97
CA LEU A 163 -36.62 8.87 12.00
C LEU A 163 -35.33 9.33 12.68
N LYS A 164 -34.18 8.78 12.25
CA LYS A 164 -32.87 9.30 12.66
C LYS A 164 -32.62 10.64 11.96
N SER A 165 -31.89 11.54 12.61
CA SER A 165 -31.56 12.85 12.02
C SER A 165 -30.80 12.74 10.70
N ILE A 166 -29.94 11.73 10.56
CA ILE A 166 -29.22 11.44 9.30
C ILE A 166 -30.19 11.07 8.17
N ASP A 167 -31.25 10.31 8.48
CA ASP A 167 -32.23 9.88 7.50
C ASP A 167 -33.04 11.07 6.99
N LEU A 168 -33.46 11.93 7.91
CA LEU A 168 -34.20 13.14 7.60
C LEU A 168 -33.41 14.10 6.70
N VAL A 169 -32.14 14.37 7.05
CA VAL A 169 -31.26 15.24 6.25
C VAL A 169 -31.02 14.64 4.86
N CYS A 170 -30.81 13.33 4.78
CA CYS A 170 -30.57 12.65 3.52
C CYS A 170 -31.79 12.67 2.60
N MET A 171 -32.98 12.29 3.11
CA MET A 171 -34.21 12.34 2.32
C MET A 171 -34.53 13.77 1.87
N LYS A 172 -34.28 14.78 2.72
CA LYS A 172 -34.46 16.20 2.35
C LYS A 172 -33.57 16.66 1.20
N LYS A 173 -32.40 16.06 1.02
CA LYS A 173 -31.50 16.36 -0.11
C LYS A 173 -31.86 15.57 -1.37
N LEU A 174 -32.56 14.45 -1.22
CA LEU A 174 -32.90 13.52 -2.30
C LEU A 174 -34.30 13.76 -2.89
N ASP A 175 -35.23 14.39 -2.15
CA ASP A 175 -36.64 14.56 -2.54
C ASP A 175 -36.85 15.24 -3.90
N THR A 176 -35.97 16.15 -4.28
CA THR A 176 -36.00 16.85 -5.57
C THR A 176 -35.31 16.08 -6.69
N LYS A 177 -34.56 15.01 -6.39
CA LYS A 177 -33.70 14.30 -7.35
C LYS A 177 -34.16 12.88 -7.67
N VAL A 178 -34.91 12.23 -6.80
CA VAL A 178 -35.36 10.85 -7.00
C VAL A 178 -36.71 10.58 -6.34
N ASN A 179 -37.46 9.62 -6.87
CA ASN A 179 -38.70 9.13 -6.28
C ASN A 179 -38.39 8.33 -5.00
N ILE A 180 -38.60 8.92 -3.81
CA ILE A 180 -38.30 8.26 -2.53
C ILE A 180 -39.51 7.46 -2.05
N ILE A 181 -39.31 6.16 -1.80
CA ILE A 181 -40.30 5.29 -1.13
C ILE A 181 -39.71 4.82 0.21
N PRO A 182 -40.24 5.30 1.34
CA PRO A 182 -39.79 4.88 2.65
C PRO A 182 -40.30 3.48 2.99
N ILE A 183 -39.37 2.61 3.43
CA ILE A 183 -39.60 1.22 3.79
C ILE A 183 -39.12 0.99 5.22
N ILE A 184 -39.99 0.49 6.09
CA ILE A 184 -39.61 0.00 7.40
C ILE A 184 -39.12 -1.44 7.23
N ALA A 185 -37.82 -1.65 7.42
CA ALA A 185 -37.19 -2.95 7.28
C ALA A 185 -37.45 -3.83 8.51
N LYS A 186 -37.41 -5.16 8.34
CA LYS A 186 -37.58 -6.13 9.44
C LYS A 186 -38.82 -5.82 10.30
N ALA A 187 -39.96 -5.60 9.66
CA ALA A 187 -41.20 -5.24 10.35
C ALA A 187 -41.67 -6.29 11.37
N ASP A 188 -41.13 -7.50 11.30
CA ASP A 188 -41.32 -8.59 12.26
C ASP A 188 -40.66 -8.34 13.64
N THR A 189 -39.82 -7.32 13.80
CA THR A 189 -39.17 -6.99 15.08
C THR A 189 -39.97 -6.01 15.95
N ILE A 190 -41.10 -5.49 15.45
CA ILE A 190 -41.93 -4.50 16.13
C ILE A 190 -43.37 -4.99 16.21
N SER A 191 -44.09 -4.70 17.30
CA SER A 191 -45.49 -5.10 17.42
C SER A 191 -46.38 -4.33 16.44
N LYS A 192 -47.52 -4.92 16.04
CA LYS A 192 -48.49 -4.25 15.13
C LYS A 192 -48.94 -2.89 15.67
N THR A 193 -49.13 -2.77 16.98
CA THR A 193 -49.55 -1.53 17.65
C THR A 193 -48.46 -0.46 17.63
N GLU A 194 -47.20 -0.84 17.85
CA GLU A 194 -46.07 0.08 17.80
C GLU A 194 -45.76 0.49 16.36
N LEU A 195 -45.90 -0.44 15.41
CA LEU A 195 -45.70 -0.18 14.00
C LEU A 195 -46.63 0.93 13.50
N GLN A 196 -47.92 0.90 13.86
CA GLN A 196 -48.87 1.95 13.47
C GLN A 196 -48.47 3.33 14.04
N LYS A 197 -48.10 3.39 15.33
CA LYS A 197 -47.58 4.63 15.94
C LYS A 197 -46.31 5.13 15.25
N PHE A 198 -45.41 4.21 14.90
CA PHE A 198 -44.16 4.50 14.22
C PHE A 198 -44.40 5.03 12.80
N LYS A 199 -45.31 4.42 12.02
CA LYS A 199 -45.72 4.92 10.70
C LYS A 199 -46.25 6.36 10.77
N SER A 200 -47.19 6.64 11.69
CA SER A 200 -47.73 7.99 11.88
C SER A 200 -46.65 8.99 12.27
N LYS A 201 -45.69 8.59 13.12
CA LYS A 201 -44.58 9.46 13.55
C LYS A 201 -43.63 9.78 12.40
N ILE A 202 -43.25 8.78 11.59
CA ILE A 202 -42.42 8.98 10.38
C ILE A 202 -43.09 9.99 9.44
N ILE A 203 -44.38 9.80 9.13
CA ILE A 203 -45.12 10.71 8.25
C ILE A 203 -45.13 12.14 8.81
N SER A 204 -45.43 12.29 10.10
CA SER A 204 -45.45 13.60 10.74
C SER A 204 -44.07 14.28 10.71
N GLU A 205 -42.99 13.55 10.99
CA GLU A 205 -41.63 14.09 10.95
C GLU A 205 -41.21 14.51 9.53
N LEU A 206 -41.59 13.75 8.50
CA LEU A 206 -41.33 14.11 7.11
C LEU A 206 -42.09 15.37 6.69
N GLN A 207 -43.37 15.47 7.05
CA GLN A 207 -44.21 16.64 6.77
C GLN A 207 -43.69 17.89 7.49
N ASN A 208 -43.36 17.79 8.78
CA ASN A 208 -42.86 18.91 9.58
C ASN A 208 -41.53 19.47 9.06
N ASN A 209 -40.72 18.65 8.40
CA ASN A 209 -39.44 19.06 7.79
C ASN A 209 -39.55 19.33 6.27
N GLY A 210 -40.77 19.25 5.71
CA GLY A 210 -41.07 19.49 4.30
C GLY A 210 -40.35 18.55 3.33
N VAL A 211 -40.17 17.29 3.70
CA VAL A 211 -39.59 16.26 2.85
C VAL A 211 -40.68 15.64 1.98
N HIS A 212 -40.52 15.69 0.66
CA HIS A 212 -41.50 15.14 -0.27
C HIS A 212 -41.16 13.69 -0.64
N ILE A 213 -42.00 12.74 -0.22
CA ILE A 213 -41.91 11.35 -0.65
C ILE A 213 -42.74 11.11 -1.92
N TYR A 214 -42.44 10.03 -2.63
CA TYR A 214 -43.21 9.67 -3.81
C TYR A 214 -44.65 9.28 -3.41
N GLN A 215 -45.60 10.03 -3.95
CA GLN A 215 -47.02 9.69 -3.93
C GLN A 215 -47.39 9.08 -5.27
N PHE A 216 -48.07 7.94 -5.22
CA PHE A 216 -48.55 7.24 -6.40
C PHE A 216 -49.66 8.05 -7.07
N PRO A 217 -49.61 8.23 -8.41
CA PRO A 217 -50.53 9.09 -9.13
C PRO A 217 -51.96 8.55 -9.05
N THR A 218 -52.93 9.44 -8.86
CA THR A 218 -54.36 9.10 -8.85
C THR A 218 -55.11 9.75 -10.01
N ASP A 219 -54.37 10.26 -11.00
CA ASP A 219 -54.91 11.03 -12.11
C ASP A 219 -55.51 10.12 -13.21
N ASP A 220 -55.04 8.88 -13.29
CA ASP A 220 -55.58 7.85 -14.19
C ASP A 220 -56.71 7.08 -13.49
N GLU A 221 -57.93 7.24 -13.98
CA GLU A 221 -59.14 6.58 -13.46
C GLU A 221 -59.02 5.05 -13.39
N SER A 222 -58.20 4.43 -14.25
CA SER A 222 -58.05 2.97 -14.29
C SER A 222 -57.28 2.40 -13.10
N VAL A 223 -56.41 3.21 -12.47
CA VAL A 223 -55.54 2.81 -11.36
C VAL A 223 -55.71 3.69 -10.10
N ALA A 224 -56.54 4.73 -10.16
CA ALA A 224 -56.74 5.70 -9.08
C ALA A 224 -57.15 5.06 -7.75
N ASP A 225 -58.11 4.13 -7.76
CA ASP A 225 -58.58 3.45 -6.54
C ASP A 225 -57.48 2.62 -5.87
N VAL A 226 -56.70 1.91 -6.69
CA VAL A 226 -55.56 1.10 -6.23
C VAL A 226 -54.48 2.01 -5.65
N ASN A 227 -54.11 3.07 -6.37
CA ASN A 227 -53.06 3.99 -5.93
C ASN A 227 -53.46 4.80 -4.68
N SER A 228 -54.72 5.18 -4.54
CA SER A 228 -55.26 5.84 -3.35
C SER A 228 -55.17 4.93 -2.11
N SER A 229 -55.63 3.69 -2.24
CA SER A 229 -55.51 2.67 -1.18
C SER A 229 -54.06 2.44 -0.76
N MET A 230 -53.15 2.43 -1.73
CA MET A 230 -51.75 2.10 -1.50
C MET A 230 -50.93 3.27 -0.96
N ASN A 231 -51.28 4.51 -1.32
CA ASN A 231 -50.73 5.72 -0.69
C ASN A 231 -50.98 5.72 0.83
N ALA A 232 -52.09 5.15 1.32
CA ALA A 232 -52.37 5.02 2.74
C ALA A 232 -51.45 4.03 3.48
N HIS A 233 -50.75 3.15 2.75
CA HIS A 233 -49.86 2.14 3.32
C HIS A 233 -48.40 2.60 3.45
N VAL A 234 -48.04 3.75 2.86
CA VAL A 234 -46.70 4.35 2.93
C VAL A 234 -46.49 4.99 4.32
N PRO A 235 -45.38 4.71 5.04
CA PRO A 235 -44.27 3.85 4.68
C PRO A 235 -44.60 2.35 4.77
N PHE A 236 -44.11 1.56 3.79
CA PHE A 236 -44.35 0.12 3.72
C PHE A 236 -43.53 -0.62 4.77
N ALA A 237 -44.14 -1.53 5.53
CA ALA A 237 -43.45 -2.32 6.53
C ALA A 237 -43.23 -3.74 6.01
N VAL A 238 -41.98 -4.10 5.71
CA VAL A 238 -41.67 -5.34 4.95
C VAL A 238 -40.69 -6.25 5.68
N VAL A 239 -40.77 -7.53 5.32
CA VAL A 239 -39.88 -8.60 5.78
C VAL A 239 -39.34 -9.31 4.54
N GLY A 240 -38.02 -9.47 4.44
CA GLY A 240 -37.37 -10.23 3.37
C GLY A 240 -36.85 -11.58 3.88
N SER A 241 -36.91 -12.61 3.04
CA SER A 241 -36.32 -13.92 3.33
C SER A 241 -35.80 -14.61 2.06
N THR A 242 -34.63 -15.24 2.16
CA THR A 242 -34.12 -16.17 1.14
C THR A 242 -34.65 -17.59 1.32
N ASP A 243 -35.15 -17.91 2.51
CA ASP A 243 -35.48 -19.27 2.90
C ASP A 243 -36.93 -19.61 2.56
N PHE A 244 -37.14 -20.80 2.01
CA PHE A 244 -38.47 -21.36 1.77
C PHE A 244 -38.79 -22.39 2.84
N VAL A 245 -39.91 -22.19 3.54
CA VAL A 245 -40.42 -23.16 4.52
C VAL A 245 -41.74 -23.72 4.01
N ARG A 246 -41.95 -25.01 4.24
CA ARG A 246 -43.20 -25.69 3.92
C ARG A 246 -44.23 -25.37 5.00
N VAL A 247 -45.21 -24.54 4.67
CA VAL A 247 -46.37 -24.28 5.53
C VAL A 247 -47.59 -24.96 4.90
N GLY A 248 -48.01 -26.08 5.48
CA GLY A 248 -49.02 -26.96 4.88
C GLY A 248 -48.50 -27.68 3.62
N ASN A 249 -49.19 -27.51 2.49
CA ASN A 249 -48.84 -28.13 1.20
C ASN A 249 -48.10 -27.21 0.22
N LYS A 250 -47.77 -25.97 0.61
CA LYS A 250 -47.09 -25.01 -0.25
C LYS A 250 -45.73 -24.60 0.33
N MET A 251 -44.75 -24.45 -0.53
CA MET A 251 -43.47 -23.82 -0.21
C MET A 251 -43.65 -22.32 -0.29
N MET A 252 -43.37 -21.60 0.80
CA MET A 252 -43.48 -20.15 0.84
C MET A 252 -42.20 -19.54 1.41
N ARG A 253 -41.82 -18.37 0.92
CA ARG A 253 -40.72 -17.59 1.52
C ARG A 253 -41.12 -17.15 2.92
N SER A 254 -40.32 -17.52 3.90
CA SER A 254 -40.64 -17.22 5.29
C SER A 254 -39.39 -17.17 6.18
N ARG A 255 -39.53 -16.50 7.33
CA ARG A 255 -38.55 -16.53 8.41
C ARG A 255 -39.05 -17.41 9.54
N GLN A 256 -38.22 -18.35 9.98
CA GLN A 256 -38.56 -19.24 11.07
C GLN A 256 -37.92 -18.74 12.37
N TYR A 257 -38.77 -18.53 13.38
CA TYR A 257 -38.38 -18.21 14.75
C TYR A 257 -38.74 -19.38 15.68
N PRO A 258 -38.08 -19.51 16.85
CA PRO A 258 -38.42 -20.55 17.81
C PRO A 258 -39.90 -20.56 18.24
N TRP A 259 -40.56 -19.39 18.20
CA TRP A 259 -41.95 -19.20 18.62
C TRP A 259 -42.95 -19.10 17.46
N GLY A 260 -42.53 -19.15 16.19
CA GLY A 260 -43.45 -19.03 15.06
C GLY A 260 -42.78 -18.80 13.72
N THR A 261 -43.56 -18.82 12.63
CA THR A 261 -43.07 -18.61 11.27
C THR A 261 -43.71 -17.37 10.65
N VAL A 262 -42.88 -16.43 10.19
CA VAL A 262 -43.33 -15.20 9.51
C VAL A 262 -43.23 -15.41 8.01
N GLN A 263 -44.38 -15.59 7.36
CA GLN A 263 -44.51 -15.64 5.91
C GLN A 263 -44.34 -14.25 5.29
N VAL A 264 -43.51 -14.15 4.24
CA VAL A 264 -43.22 -12.89 3.53
C VAL A 264 -44.39 -12.45 2.65
N GLU A 265 -45.04 -13.39 1.95
CA GLU A 265 -46.16 -13.10 1.03
C GLU A 265 -47.52 -13.03 1.74
N ASN A 266 -47.54 -12.98 3.07
CA ASN A 266 -48.77 -12.92 3.84
C ASN A 266 -49.05 -11.48 4.29
N GLU A 267 -50.12 -10.88 3.75
CA GLU A 267 -50.52 -9.49 4.06
C GLU A 267 -50.85 -9.25 5.53
N SER A 268 -51.19 -10.30 6.29
CA SER A 268 -51.41 -10.16 7.73
C SER A 268 -50.11 -10.02 8.52
N HIS A 269 -48.97 -10.35 7.91
CA HIS A 269 -47.64 -10.30 8.52
C HIS A 269 -46.82 -9.09 8.06
N CYS A 270 -46.81 -8.78 6.77
CA CYS A 270 -46.11 -7.60 6.26
C CYS A 270 -46.69 -7.07 4.95
N ASP A 271 -46.32 -5.84 4.59
CA ASP A 271 -46.80 -5.12 3.41
C ASP A 271 -46.04 -5.50 2.12
N PHE A 272 -45.28 -6.61 2.11
CA PHE A 272 -44.42 -6.97 0.98
C PHE A 272 -45.19 -7.18 -0.33
N VAL A 273 -46.35 -7.84 -0.29
CA VAL A 273 -47.21 -8.07 -1.47
C VAL A 273 -47.63 -6.74 -2.09
N LYS A 274 -48.08 -5.80 -1.25
CA LYS A 274 -48.47 -4.44 -1.64
C LYS A 274 -47.30 -3.68 -2.26
N LEU A 275 -46.13 -3.74 -1.64
CA LEU A 275 -44.92 -3.11 -2.19
C LEU A 275 -44.56 -3.67 -3.57
N ARG A 276 -44.59 -5.00 -3.73
CA ARG A 276 -44.25 -5.67 -4.99
C ARG A 276 -45.25 -5.33 -6.09
N GLU A 277 -46.54 -5.35 -5.77
CA GLU A 277 -47.61 -4.93 -6.70
C GLU A 277 -47.41 -3.48 -7.14
N MET A 278 -47.16 -2.57 -6.20
CA MET A 278 -46.99 -1.16 -6.52
C MET A 278 -45.75 -0.85 -7.35
N LEU A 279 -44.61 -1.49 -7.03
CA LEU A 279 -43.34 -1.22 -7.71
C LEU A 279 -43.26 -1.86 -9.10
N ILE A 280 -43.74 -3.10 -9.25
CA ILE A 280 -43.53 -3.88 -10.48
C ILE A 280 -44.77 -3.87 -11.37
N ARG A 281 -45.96 -4.05 -10.80
CA ARG A 281 -47.19 -4.29 -11.60
C ARG A 281 -47.81 -3.00 -12.11
N THR A 282 -47.93 -1.99 -11.25
CA THR A 282 -48.75 -0.81 -11.55
C THR A 282 -47.91 0.40 -11.95
N ASN A 283 -46.92 0.81 -11.15
CA ASN A 283 -46.34 2.16 -11.26
C ASN A 283 -44.89 2.21 -11.78
N MET A 284 -44.37 1.11 -12.38
CA MET A 284 -42.98 1.08 -12.85
C MET A 284 -42.73 2.18 -13.90
N GLU A 285 -43.62 2.29 -14.89
CA GLU A 285 -43.48 3.28 -15.96
C GLU A 285 -43.70 4.70 -15.44
N ASP A 286 -44.68 4.92 -14.56
CA ASP A 286 -44.93 6.23 -13.95
C ASP A 286 -43.71 6.77 -13.19
N MET A 287 -42.97 5.91 -12.49
CA MET A 287 -41.73 6.30 -11.82
C MET A 287 -40.65 6.69 -12.84
N ARG A 288 -40.55 5.97 -13.96
CA ARG A 288 -39.60 6.30 -15.04
C ARG A 288 -39.95 7.64 -15.67
N GLU A 289 -41.22 7.85 -15.98
CA GLU A 289 -41.72 9.10 -16.53
C GLU A 289 -41.51 10.27 -15.57
N LYS A 290 -41.85 10.12 -14.29
CA LYS A 290 -41.63 11.19 -13.29
C LYS A 290 -40.15 11.50 -13.10
N THR A 291 -39.27 10.48 -13.14
CA THR A 291 -37.82 10.72 -13.15
C THR A 291 -37.41 11.54 -14.35
N HIS A 292 -37.95 11.28 -15.54
CA HIS A 292 -37.62 12.06 -16.72
C HIS A 292 -38.22 13.48 -16.67
N CYS A 293 -39.54 13.59 -16.58
CA CYS A 293 -40.31 14.83 -16.73
C CYS A 293 -40.14 15.81 -15.57
N ARG A 294 -39.79 15.32 -14.37
CA ARG A 294 -39.61 16.17 -13.18
C ARG A 294 -38.16 16.21 -12.73
N HIS A 295 -37.60 15.09 -12.29
CA HIS A 295 -36.30 15.09 -11.61
C HIS A 295 -35.14 15.44 -12.57
N TYR A 296 -35.10 14.77 -13.71
CA TYR A 296 -34.10 15.02 -14.74
C TYR A 296 -34.31 16.37 -15.41
N GLU A 297 -35.54 16.76 -15.78
CA GLU A 297 -35.79 18.09 -16.36
C GLU A 297 -35.42 19.24 -15.41
N LEU A 298 -35.66 19.11 -14.09
CA LEU A 298 -35.19 20.11 -13.12
C LEU A 298 -33.65 20.20 -13.09
N TYR A 299 -32.95 19.06 -13.14
CA TYR A 299 -31.49 19.03 -13.22
C TYR A 299 -30.99 19.64 -14.54
N ARG A 300 -31.56 19.20 -15.66
CA ARG A 300 -31.27 19.65 -17.02
C ARG A 300 -31.50 21.15 -17.17
N LYS A 301 -32.63 21.68 -16.72
CA LYS A 301 -32.92 23.12 -16.71
C LYS A 301 -31.84 23.90 -15.99
N ARG A 302 -31.53 23.54 -14.73
CA ARG A 302 -30.48 24.21 -13.94
C ARG A 302 -29.11 24.12 -14.60
N ARG A 303 -28.78 22.97 -15.21
CA ARG A 303 -27.51 22.78 -15.92
C ARG A 303 -27.43 23.57 -17.22
N LEU A 304 -28.50 23.61 -18.00
CA LEU A 304 -28.59 24.41 -19.22
C LEU A 304 -28.52 25.91 -18.91
N GLU A 305 -29.18 26.37 -17.84
CA GLU A 305 -29.04 27.75 -17.33
C GLU A 305 -27.59 28.06 -16.95
N GLN A 306 -26.90 27.15 -16.25
CA GLN A 306 -25.46 27.29 -15.94
C GLN A 306 -24.58 27.29 -17.20
N MET A 307 -24.98 26.57 -18.25
CA MET A 307 -24.36 26.60 -19.57
C MET A 307 -24.81 27.81 -20.42
N GLY A 308 -25.59 28.74 -19.83
CA GLY A 308 -26.04 30.00 -20.41
C GLY A 308 -27.19 29.88 -21.41
N PHE A 309 -27.98 28.81 -21.37
CA PHE A 309 -29.22 28.70 -22.14
C PHE A 309 -30.39 29.20 -21.29
N SER A 310 -31.03 30.31 -21.70
CA SER A 310 -32.23 30.86 -21.06
C SER A 310 -33.39 30.91 -22.06
N ASP A 311 -34.61 30.68 -21.57
CA ASP A 311 -35.83 30.70 -22.39
C ASP A 311 -36.33 32.13 -22.72
N VAL A 312 -35.78 33.14 -22.03
CA VAL A 312 -36.15 34.55 -22.13
C VAL A 312 -34.93 35.46 -22.27
N ASP A 313 -35.07 36.55 -23.02
CA ASP A 313 -34.09 37.65 -23.07
C ASP A 313 -34.34 38.66 -21.91
N SER A 314 -33.41 39.61 -21.71
CA SER A 314 -33.55 40.82 -20.87
C SER A 314 -34.93 41.51 -20.90
N ASP A 315 -35.66 41.48 -22.03
CA ASP A 315 -37.00 42.05 -22.21
C ASP A 315 -38.16 41.06 -21.96
N ASN A 316 -37.89 39.89 -21.37
CA ASN A 316 -38.88 38.88 -21.00
C ASN A 316 -39.67 38.28 -22.18
N LYS A 317 -39.11 38.33 -23.39
CA LYS A 317 -39.69 37.73 -24.61
C LYS A 317 -39.15 36.32 -24.84
N PRO A 318 -39.96 35.37 -25.35
CA PRO A 318 -39.51 34.02 -25.65
C PRO A 318 -38.52 34.05 -26.82
N VAL A 319 -37.30 33.54 -26.60
CA VAL A 319 -36.24 33.51 -27.60
C VAL A 319 -36.29 32.17 -28.35
N SER A 320 -36.25 32.22 -29.69
CA SER A 320 -36.24 30.98 -30.49
C SER A 320 -34.96 30.19 -30.24
N PHE A 321 -35.06 28.87 -30.04
CA PHE A 321 -33.91 27.96 -29.88
C PHE A 321 -32.88 28.14 -31.01
N GLN A 322 -33.36 28.41 -32.22
CA GLN A 322 -32.49 28.68 -33.37
C GLN A 322 -31.74 30.01 -33.24
N GLN A 323 -32.37 31.06 -32.73
CA GLN A 323 -31.71 32.35 -32.47
C GLN A 323 -30.70 32.24 -31.33
N THR A 324 -30.99 31.48 -30.27
CA THR A 324 -30.03 31.24 -29.17
C THR A 324 -28.86 30.38 -29.64
N CYS A 325 -29.09 29.39 -30.51
CA CYS A 325 -28.02 28.59 -31.13
C CYS A 325 -27.19 29.41 -32.13
N GLU A 326 -27.80 30.27 -32.94
CA GLU A 326 -27.09 31.16 -33.87
C GLU A 326 -26.31 32.25 -33.12
N ALA A 327 -26.91 32.84 -32.08
CA ALA A 327 -26.24 33.79 -31.19
C ALA A 327 -25.10 33.12 -30.43
N LYS A 328 -25.28 31.91 -29.86
CA LYS A 328 -24.19 31.17 -29.23
C LYS A 328 -23.16 30.66 -30.21
N ARG A 329 -23.54 30.26 -31.44
CA ARG A 329 -22.57 29.90 -32.47
C ARG A 329 -21.76 31.12 -32.88
N SER A 330 -22.40 32.29 -32.98
CA SER A 330 -21.74 33.57 -33.25
C SER A 330 -20.85 33.97 -32.08
N ILE A 331 -21.33 33.93 -30.84
CA ILE A 331 -20.57 34.22 -29.61
C ILE A 331 -19.44 33.21 -29.45
N HIS A 332 -19.64 31.92 -29.74
CA HIS A 332 -18.61 30.90 -29.67
C HIS A 332 -17.59 31.04 -30.79
N LEU A 333 -18.00 31.43 -32.00
CA LEU A 333 -17.09 31.83 -33.07
C LEU A 333 -16.31 33.09 -32.68
N GLN A 334 -16.97 34.06 -32.04
CA GLN A 334 -16.34 35.28 -31.54
C GLN A 334 -15.39 34.98 -30.39
N GLU A 335 -15.73 34.10 -29.46
CA GLU A 335 -14.88 33.64 -28.36
C GLU A 335 -13.75 32.77 -28.87
N LEU A 336 -13.97 31.92 -29.88
CA LEU A 336 -12.91 31.17 -30.54
C LEU A 336 -11.97 32.10 -31.27
N GLN A 337 -12.49 33.12 -31.96
CA GLN A 337 -11.71 34.12 -32.66
C GLN A 337 -11.01 35.08 -31.68
N GLN A 338 -11.63 35.41 -30.56
CA GLN A 338 -11.04 36.21 -29.50
C GLN A 338 -10.03 35.40 -28.70
N LYS A 339 -10.25 34.10 -28.47
CA LYS A 339 -9.25 33.18 -27.91
C LYS A 339 -8.15 32.85 -28.90
N GLU A 340 -8.42 32.84 -30.20
CA GLU A 340 -7.43 32.70 -31.26
C GLU A 340 -6.60 33.98 -31.34
N ASP A 341 -7.23 35.16 -31.28
CA ASP A 341 -6.56 36.46 -31.24
C ASP A 341 -5.82 36.67 -29.92
N GLU A 342 -6.35 36.22 -28.78
CA GLU A 342 -5.68 36.20 -27.48
C GLU A 342 -4.56 35.17 -27.48
N MET A 343 -4.75 33.97 -28.03
CA MET A 343 -3.65 33.00 -28.19
C MET A 343 -2.62 33.53 -29.17
N ARG A 344 -3.01 34.26 -30.21
CA ARG A 344 -2.11 34.83 -31.20
C ARG A 344 -1.39 36.05 -30.64
N GLN A 345 -2.04 36.88 -29.84
CA GLN A 345 -1.42 37.98 -29.10
C GLN A 345 -0.56 37.45 -27.97
N MET A 346 -0.98 36.43 -27.24
CA MET A 346 -0.20 35.75 -26.21
C MET A 346 0.93 34.95 -26.84
N PHE A 347 0.78 34.40 -28.05
CA PHE A 347 1.84 33.77 -28.81
C PHE A 347 2.80 34.82 -29.36
N VAL A 348 2.34 35.95 -29.88
CA VAL A 348 3.21 37.06 -30.31
C VAL A 348 3.91 37.70 -29.10
N ALA A 349 3.23 37.86 -27.97
CA ALA A 349 3.80 38.35 -26.73
C ALA A 349 4.79 37.33 -26.15
N ARG A 350 4.46 36.04 -26.13
CA ARG A 350 5.37 34.96 -25.74
C ARG A 350 6.49 34.77 -26.75
N VAL A 351 6.31 35.01 -28.03
CA VAL A 351 7.37 34.97 -29.04
C VAL A 351 8.26 36.19 -28.87
N LYS A 352 7.71 37.37 -28.58
CA LYS A 352 8.50 38.58 -28.33
C LYS A 352 9.22 38.52 -26.98
N GLU A 353 8.59 37.94 -25.96
CA GLU A 353 9.18 37.64 -24.66
C GLU A 353 10.18 36.51 -24.80
N LYS A 354 9.88 35.43 -25.53
CA LYS A 354 10.84 34.36 -25.83
C LYS A 354 11.96 34.81 -26.74
N GLU A 355 11.76 35.74 -27.67
CA GLU A 355 12.81 36.35 -28.48
C GLU A 355 13.63 37.31 -27.65
N ALA A 356 13.03 38.06 -26.72
CA ALA A 356 13.77 38.89 -25.76
C ALA A 356 14.59 38.02 -24.80
N GLU A 357 13.98 36.97 -24.23
CA GLU A 357 14.63 35.95 -23.41
C GLU A 357 15.66 35.18 -24.22
N LEU A 358 15.42 34.86 -25.50
CA LEU A 358 16.39 34.17 -26.37
C LEU A 358 17.52 35.12 -26.71
N LYS A 359 17.29 36.41 -26.91
CA LYS A 359 18.31 37.42 -27.17
C LYS A 359 19.12 37.74 -25.90
N GLU A 360 18.47 37.72 -24.75
CA GLU A 360 19.12 37.86 -23.43
C GLU A 360 19.85 36.57 -23.05
N ALA A 361 19.30 35.40 -23.37
CA ALA A 361 19.94 34.10 -23.23
C ALA A 361 21.06 33.92 -24.26
N GLU A 362 20.97 34.46 -25.47
CA GLU A 362 22.05 34.49 -26.46
C GLU A 362 23.14 35.44 -25.99
N LYS A 363 22.79 36.61 -25.44
CA LYS A 363 23.76 37.53 -24.83
C LYS A 363 24.40 36.90 -23.59
N GLU A 364 23.64 36.22 -22.75
CA GLU A 364 24.14 35.44 -21.62
C GLU A 364 24.96 34.25 -22.09
N LEU A 365 24.57 33.56 -23.15
CA LEU A 365 25.26 32.41 -23.71
C LEU A 365 26.53 32.87 -24.41
N HIS A 366 26.56 34.06 -25.02
CA HIS A 366 27.75 34.68 -25.58
C HIS A 366 28.68 35.14 -24.46
N ASN A 367 28.15 35.77 -23.41
CA ASN A 367 28.93 36.11 -22.21
C ASN A 367 29.41 34.87 -21.46
N LYS A 368 28.59 33.81 -21.37
CA LYS A 368 28.93 32.51 -20.81
C LYS A 368 29.89 31.77 -21.73
N PHE A 369 29.83 31.94 -23.04
CA PHE A 369 30.75 31.36 -24.01
C PHE A 369 32.09 32.08 -23.97
N ASP A 370 32.13 33.40 -23.87
CA ASP A 370 33.36 34.16 -23.67
C ASP A 370 33.95 33.89 -22.29
N LYS A 371 33.11 33.80 -21.26
CA LYS A 371 33.52 33.38 -19.92
C LYS A 371 34.00 31.93 -19.93
N LEU A 372 33.28 30.99 -20.55
CA LEU A 372 33.69 29.60 -20.72
C LEU A 372 34.91 29.47 -21.59
N LYS A 373 35.13 30.32 -22.59
CA LYS A 373 36.32 30.31 -23.44
C LYS A 373 37.52 30.84 -22.68
N LYS A 374 37.33 31.83 -21.82
CA LYS A 374 38.34 32.36 -20.90
C LYS A 374 38.64 31.38 -19.76
N ASP A 375 37.59 30.80 -19.18
CA ASP A 375 37.65 29.75 -18.16
C ASP A 375 38.21 28.46 -18.75
N HIS A 376 37.95 28.14 -20.02
CA HIS A 376 38.52 26.97 -20.72
C HIS A 376 39.95 27.23 -21.16
N THR A 377 40.36 28.46 -21.45
CA THR A 377 41.78 28.78 -21.64
C THR A 377 42.53 28.80 -20.32
N GLU A 378 41.92 29.29 -19.24
CA GLU A 378 42.45 29.18 -17.88
C GLU A 378 42.43 27.74 -17.37
N GLU A 379 41.39 26.95 -17.65
CA GLU A 379 41.28 25.54 -17.30
C GLU A 379 42.21 24.72 -18.16
N LYS A 380 42.39 25.01 -19.45
CA LYS A 380 43.38 24.35 -20.29
C LYS A 380 44.79 24.66 -19.78
N LYS A 381 45.05 25.90 -19.36
CA LYS A 381 46.33 26.27 -18.72
C LYS A 381 46.48 25.60 -17.36
N LYS A 382 45.43 25.55 -16.53
CA LYS A 382 45.38 24.82 -15.26
C LYS A 382 45.43 23.31 -15.46
N LEU A 383 44.96 22.76 -16.57
CA LEU A 383 44.98 21.35 -16.95
C LEU A 383 46.33 20.99 -17.54
N GLU A 384 47.02 21.89 -18.24
CA GLU A 384 48.41 21.72 -18.64
C GLU A 384 49.33 21.82 -17.42
N GLU A 385 49.09 22.77 -16.51
CA GLU A 385 49.76 22.86 -15.22
C GLU A 385 49.42 21.68 -14.31
N SER A 386 48.16 21.24 -14.29
CA SER A 386 47.69 20.07 -13.51
C SER A 386 48.11 18.77 -14.14
N ARG A 387 48.25 18.67 -15.47
CA ARG A 387 48.80 17.51 -16.19
C ARG A 387 50.30 17.45 -15.98
N LYS A 388 51.00 18.58 -15.97
CA LYS A 388 52.41 18.64 -15.60
C LYS A 388 52.59 18.28 -14.13
N LYS A 389 51.72 18.78 -13.24
CA LYS A 389 51.60 18.30 -11.86
C LYS A 389 51.21 16.84 -11.77
N LEU A 390 50.35 16.32 -12.64
CA LEU A 390 49.92 14.92 -12.63
C LEU A 390 51.04 14.03 -13.16
N GLU A 391 51.85 14.49 -14.11
CA GLU A 391 53.04 13.82 -14.61
C GLU A 391 54.13 13.82 -13.53
N ASP A 392 54.31 14.94 -12.82
CA ASP A 392 55.17 15.06 -11.64
C ASP A 392 54.64 14.21 -10.46
N ASP A 393 53.32 14.17 -10.24
CA ASP A 393 52.62 13.37 -9.22
C ASP A 393 52.56 11.89 -9.61
N ILE A 394 52.62 11.53 -10.90
CA ILE A 394 52.73 10.15 -11.40
C ILE A 394 54.18 9.68 -11.25
N LEU A 395 55.15 10.56 -11.49
CA LEU A 395 56.55 10.31 -11.15
C LEU A 395 56.72 10.18 -9.63
N GLU A 396 56.07 11.03 -8.85
CA GLU A 396 56.06 11.00 -7.38
C GLU A 396 55.24 9.81 -6.85
N PHE A 397 54.14 9.42 -7.49
CA PHE A 397 53.32 8.24 -7.17
C PHE A 397 54.06 6.97 -7.52
N ASN A 398 54.84 6.93 -8.60
CA ASN A 398 55.74 5.81 -8.89
C ASN A 398 56.90 5.74 -7.88
N ARG A 399 57.40 6.89 -7.41
CA ARG A 399 58.36 7.01 -6.29
C ARG A 399 57.76 6.59 -4.95
N ARG A 400 56.51 6.98 -4.67
CA ARG A 400 55.72 6.61 -3.49
C ARG A 400 55.28 5.15 -3.57
N LYS A 401 55.01 4.58 -4.75
CA LYS A 401 54.73 3.15 -4.97
C LYS A 401 55.97 2.29 -4.73
N THR A 402 57.15 2.78 -5.08
CA THR A 402 58.43 2.15 -4.69
C THR A 402 58.75 2.31 -3.20
N GLN A 403 58.33 3.41 -2.55
CA GLN A 403 58.39 3.57 -1.09
C GLN A 403 57.32 2.77 -0.33
N PHE A 404 56.10 2.62 -0.87
CA PHE A 404 54.97 1.86 -0.29
C PHE A 404 55.17 0.35 -0.43
N ALA A 405 55.98 -0.10 -1.39
CA ALA A 405 56.44 -1.49 -1.44
C ALA A 405 57.28 -1.89 -0.21
N GLN A 406 57.71 -0.92 0.62
CA GLN A 406 58.52 -1.14 1.82
C GLN A 406 57.76 -0.96 3.15
N GLN A 407 56.44 -0.69 3.17
CA GLN A 407 55.66 -0.63 4.42
C GLN A 407 54.27 -1.29 4.28
N PRO A 408 53.99 -2.39 5.01
CA PRO A 408 52.71 -3.09 4.94
C PRO A 408 51.84 -2.80 6.17
N GLN A 409 50.94 -1.82 6.16
CA GLN A 409 49.88 -1.74 7.17
C GLN A 409 48.56 -1.18 6.60
N HIS A 410 47.58 -2.07 6.44
CA HIS A 410 46.19 -1.72 6.14
C HIS A 410 45.46 -1.27 7.43
N HIS A 411 45.26 0.04 7.63
CA HIS A 411 44.82 0.57 8.93
C HIS A 411 43.33 0.31 9.24
N THR A 412 42.42 0.40 8.28
CA THR A 412 40.97 0.12 8.50
C THR A 412 40.69 -1.36 8.82
N LEU A 413 41.54 -2.29 8.37
CA LEU A 413 41.34 -3.74 8.49
C LEU A 413 41.65 -4.30 9.90
N THR A 414 42.30 -3.52 10.75
CA THR A 414 42.86 -3.99 12.03
C THR A 414 42.12 -3.43 13.25
N LEU A 415 41.40 -2.32 13.06
CA LEU A 415 40.65 -1.58 14.08
C LEU A 415 39.53 -2.42 14.73
N GLY A 416 38.60 -2.96 13.92
CA GLY A 416 37.48 -3.75 14.45
C GLY A 416 37.91 -5.07 15.12
N LYS A 417 39.06 -5.64 14.72
CA LYS A 417 39.59 -6.87 15.33
C LYS A 417 40.17 -6.62 16.73
N SER A 418 40.90 -5.51 16.88
CA SER A 418 41.53 -5.14 18.16
C SER A 418 40.48 -4.77 19.21
N VAL A 419 39.48 -3.98 18.82
CA VAL A 419 38.43 -3.53 19.75
C VAL A 419 37.52 -4.68 20.16
N LEU A 420 37.06 -5.51 19.21
CA LEU A 420 36.21 -6.67 19.53
C LEU A 420 36.88 -7.60 20.55
N LYS A 421 38.18 -7.88 20.40
CA LYS A 421 38.91 -8.72 21.35
C LYS A 421 38.91 -8.11 22.76
N GLN A 422 39.23 -6.81 22.88
CA GLN A 422 39.25 -6.13 24.17
C GLN A 422 37.86 -6.06 24.83
N VAL A 423 36.80 -5.90 24.04
CA VAL A 423 35.41 -5.93 24.54
C VAL A 423 35.03 -7.33 25.02
N LEU A 424 35.41 -8.38 24.29
CA LEU A 424 35.21 -9.77 24.72
C LEU A 424 35.98 -10.11 25.99
N ASP A 425 37.22 -9.62 26.14
CA ASP A 425 38.03 -9.81 27.36
C ASP A 425 37.39 -9.15 28.60
N LYS A 426 36.48 -8.19 28.41
CA LYS A 426 35.69 -7.54 29.48
C LYS A 426 34.37 -8.25 29.79
N CYS A 427 33.94 -9.20 28.97
CA CYS A 427 32.72 -9.98 29.18
C CYS A 427 32.96 -11.09 30.22
N ILE A 428 33.10 -10.70 31.49
CA ILE A 428 33.36 -11.59 32.63
C ILE A 428 32.15 -11.63 33.59
N VAL A 429 32.11 -12.65 34.46
CA VAL A 429 31.07 -12.79 35.48
C VAL A 429 31.04 -11.55 36.38
N GLY A 430 29.85 -10.99 36.60
CA GLY A 430 29.63 -9.80 37.42
C GLY A 430 29.82 -8.47 36.69
N ALA A 431 30.25 -8.47 35.42
CA ALA A 431 30.41 -7.23 34.66
C ALA A 431 29.06 -6.66 34.20
N SER A 432 28.95 -5.33 34.22
CA SER A 432 27.81 -4.58 33.70
C SER A 432 27.84 -4.55 32.17
N VAL A 433 26.73 -4.94 31.53
CA VAL A 433 26.58 -4.82 30.08
C VAL A 433 26.69 -3.36 29.63
N ARG A 434 26.05 -2.43 30.35
CA ARG A 434 26.12 -1.01 30.01
C ARG A 434 27.56 -0.49 30.01
N GLU A 435 28.34 -0.79 31.05
CA GLU A 435 29.74 -0.36 31.16
C GLU A 435 30.61 -0.93 30.03
N ILE A 436 30.40 -2.19 29.65
CA ILE A 436 31.15 -2.80 28.56
C ILE A 436 30.78 -2.14 27.21
N CYS A 437 29.51 -1.83 26.98
CA CYS A 437 29.09 -1.11 25.76
C CYS A 437 29.71 0.30 25.69
N GLU A 438 29.72 1.05 26.79
CA GLU A 438 30.37 2.38 26.87
C GLU A 438 31.88 2.30 26.64
N TYR A 439 32.53 1.28 27.21
CA TYR A 439 33.94 0.99 26.98
C TYR A 439 34.24 0.69 25.50
N GLY A 440 33.41 -0.13 24.84
CA GLY A 440 33.57 -0.44 23.42
C GLY A 440 33.46 0.79 22.51
N ASP A 441 32.47 1.65 22.75
CA ASP A 441 32.28 2.89 21.98
C ASP A 441 33.44 3.88 22.19
N THR A 442 33.93 3.97 23.43
CA THR A 442 35.11 4.79 23.76
C THR A 442 36.34 4.29 23.02
N LEU A 443 36.60 2.98 23.07
CA LEU A 443 37.70 2.36 22.33
C LEU A 443 37.59 2.58 20.82
N LEU A 444 36.40 2.44 20.23
CA LEU A 444 36.19 2.68 18.80
C LEU A 444 36.55 4.12 18.42
N THR A 445 36.10 5.08 19.22
CA THR A 445 36.36 6.50 19.00
C THR A 445 37.85 6.83 19.16
N GLU A 446 38.50 6.31 20.20
CA GLU A 446 39.93 6.47 20.43
C GLU A 446 40.77 5.86 19.29
N GLU A 447 40.49 4.62 18.91
CA GLU A 447 41.27 3.93 17.90
C GLU A 447 41.08 4.55 16.50
N THR A 448 39.86 4.95 16.14
CA THR A 448 39.61 5.68 14.87
C THR A 448 40.27 7.06 14.87
N SER A 449 40.37 7.74 16.01
CA SER A 449 41.09 9.02 16.12
C SER A 449 42.61 8.90 15.88
N LYS A 450 43.19 7.71 16.13
CA LYS A 450 44.64 7.45 15.96
C LYS A 450 45.07 7.37 14.49
N VAL A 451 44.15 7.05 13.59
CA VAL A 451 44.41 6.84 12.15
C VAL A 451 44.02 8.08 11.34
N PHE A 452 44.73 8.38 10.24
CA PHE A 452 44.44 9.52 9.34
C PHE A 452 44.36 10.88 10.07
N LYS A 453 45.34 11.18 10.94
CA LYS A 453 45.38 12.43 11.73
C LYS A 453 45.65 13.69 10.89
N LYS A 454 46.32 13.53 9.74
CA LYS A 454 46.71 14.64 8.86
C LYS A 454 45.55 15.14 7.98
N GLU A 455 44.53 14.31 7.78
CA GLU A 455 43.35 14.63 6.96
C GLU A 455 42.18 15.04 7.87
N LYS A 456 42.11 16.33 8.20
CA LYS A 456 41.12 16.87 9.17
C LYS A 456 39.67 16.78 8.69
N GLU A 457 39.45 16.72 7.39
CA GLU A 457 38.10 16.67 6.78
C GLU A 457 37.54 15.24 6.68
N LEU A 458 38.37 14.21 6.94
CA LEU A 458 37.99 12.82 6.78
C LEU A 458 37.09 12.35 7.93
N LYS A 459 35.85 11.96 7.59
CA LYS A 459 34.87 11.49 8.58
C LYS A 459 35.18 10.07 9.04
N LYS A 460 35.36 9.88 10.35
CA LYS A 460 35.71 8.59 10.95
C LYS A 460 35.10 8.46 12.33
N GLY A 461 34.80 7.23 12.73
CA GLY A 461 34.17 6.97 14.02
C GLY A 461 33.42 5.63 14.05
N ILE A 462 32.39 5.59 14.88
CA ILE A 462 31.53 4.42 15.09
C ILE A 462 30.61 4.26 13.88
N ALA A 463 30.62 3.07 13.27
CA ALA A 463 29.66 2.69 12.23
C ALA A 463 28.47 1.91 12.79
N PHE A 464 28.68 1.17 13.88
CA PHE A 464 27.61 0.50 14.60
C PHE A 464 27.96 0.51 16.10
N PRO A 465 27.09 1.03 16.98
CA PRO A 465 27.37 1.10 18.41
C PRO A 465 27.62 -0.29 19.01
N THR A 466 28.40 -0.32 20.08
CA THR A 466 28.68 -1.57 20.80
C THR A 466 27.41 -2.10 21.45
N CYS A 467 27.01 -3.31 21.04
CA CYS A 467 25.85 -4.04 21.53
C CYS A 467 26.28 -5.35 22.17
N ILE A 468 25.63 -5.73 23.26
CA ILE A 468 25.91 -6.96 24.01
C ILE A 468 24.60 -7.66 24.30
N SER A 469 24.24 -8.64 23.47
CA SER A 469 22.96 -9.35 23.56
C SER A 469 23.15 -10.72 24.22
N VAL A 470 22.41 -10.99 25.30
CA VAL A 470 22.65 -12.14 26.18
C VAL A 470 21.56 -13.21 26.04
N ASN A 471 21.95 -14.49 25.96
CA ASN A 471 21.10 -15.67 25.88
C ASN A 471 20.05 -15.58 24.75
N ASN A 472 18.76 -15.52 25.10
CA ASN A 472 17.63 -15.43 24.17
C ASN A 472 17.46 -14.03 23.54
N CYS A 473 18.12 -12.99 24.05
CA CYS A 473 18.18 -11.70 23.37
C CYS A 473 18.98 -11.88 22.07
N ILE A 474 18.37 -11.58 20.93
CA ILE A 474 18.91 -11.84 19.59
C ILE A 474 19.94 -10.77 19.20
N CYS A 475 19.56 -9.50 19.26
CA CYS A 475 20.37 -8.39 18.75
C CYS A 475 20.06 -7.03 19.40
N HIS A 476 20.94 -6.06 19.15
CA HIS A 476 20.78 -4.62 19.41
C HIS A 476 20.64 -4.19 20.89
N PHE A 477 20.88 -5.08 21.85
CA PHE A 477 20.86 -4.69 23.26
C PHE A 477 22.07 -3.81 23.62
N SER A 478 21.81 -2.52 23.89
CA SER A 478 22.81 -1.54 24.30
C SER A 478 22.14 -0.49 25.22
N PRO A 479 21.95 -0.80 26.51
CA PRO A 479 21.18 0.04 27.44
C PRO A 479 21.85 1.40 27.69
N ILE A 480 21.02 2.39 28.03
CA ILE A 480 21.44 3.74 28.44
C ILE A 480 21.32 3.89 29.96
N ALA A 481 21.82 4.99 30.54
CA ALA A 481 21.92 5.12 32.00
C ALA A 481 20.57 5.02 32.73
N SER A 482 19.51 5.48 32.05
CA SER A 482 18.14 5.51 32.55
C SER A 482 17.31 4.26 32.28
N GLU A 483 17.85 3.24 31.62
CA GLU A 483 17.23 1.93 31.40
C GLU A 483 17.88 0.86 32.30
N PRO A 484 17.18 -0.25 32.63
CA PRO A 484 17.74 -1.29 33.47
C PRO A 484 18.99 -1.91 32.83
N ASP A 485 20.02 -2.07 33.66
CA ASP A 485 21.26 -2.73 33.26
C ASP A 485 21.18 -4.25 33.44
N LEU A 486 22.06 -4.98 32.75
CA LEU A 486 22.19 -6.44 32.84
C LEU A 486 23.57 -6.79 33.37
N ILE A 487 23.61 -7.57 34.45
CA ILE A 487 24.87 -8.09 35.00
C ILE A 487 25.11 -9.48 34.44
N LEU A 488 26.27 -9.67 33.82
CA LEU A 488 26.68 -10.91 33.19
C LEU A 488 26.89 -12.01 34.23
N LYS A 489 26.37 -13.21 33.94
CA LYS A 489 26.47 -14.38 34.83
C LYS A 489 27.36 -15.45 34.22
N ASP A 490 27.80 -16.37 35.07
CA ASP A 490 28.49 -17.57 34.61
C ASP A 490 27.60 -18.35 33.63
N GLU A 491 28.21 -18.90 32.59
CA GLU A 491 27.57 -19.60 31.48
C GLU A 491 26.61 -18.78 30.59
N ASP A 492 26.50 -17.45 30.76
CA ASP A 492 25.72 -16.64 29.83
C ASP A 492 26.31 -16.70 28.41
N MET A 493 25.45 -16.87 27.41
CA MET A 493 25.83 -16.76 26.00
C MET A 493 25.76 -15.31 25.56
N VAL A 494 26.92 -14.70 25.29
CA VAL A 494 27.05 -13.28 25.00
C VAL A 494 27.40 -13.07 23.53
N LYS A 495 26.62 -12.23 22.86
CA LYS A 495 26.87 -11.75 21.50
C LYS A 495 27.34 -10.32 21.57
N VAL A 496 28.58 -10.06 21.14
CA VAL A 496 29.13 -8.70 21.00
C VAL A 496 29.06 -8.30 19.55
N ASP A 497 28.42 -7.17 19.24
CA ASP A 497 28.29 -6.60 17.89
C ASP A 497 28.68 -5.13 17.89
N LEU A 498 29.58 -4.73 16.98
CA LEU A 498 30.12 -3.38 16.89
C LEU A 498 30.71 -3.08 15.51
N GLY A 499 30.93 -1.80 15.19
CA GLY A 499 31.53 -1.41 13.92
C GLY A 499 32.19 -0.04 13.91
N ALA A 500 33.16 0.11 13.00
CA ALA A 500 33.86 1.37 12.73
C ALA A 500 33.74 1.76 11.25
N HIS A 501 33.85 3.06 10.96
CA HIS A 501 34.03 3.53 9.59
C HIS A 501 35.20 4.52 9.48
N ILE A 502 35.79 4.55 8.29
CA ILE A 502 36.77 5.55 7.87
C ILE A 502 36.32 6.05 6.50
N ASP A 503 36.09 7.36 6.39
CA ASP A 503 35.55 8.03 5.21
C ASP A 503 34.26 7.39 4.67
N GLY A 504 33.40 6.95 5.59
CA GLY A 504 32.17 6.24 5.25
C GLY A 504 32.33 4.78 4.82
N PHE A 505 33.56 4.24 4.69
CA PHE A 505 33.77 2.82 4.44
C PHE A 505 33.63 2.02 5.74
N ILE A 506 32.67 1.11 5.77
CA ILE A 506 32.18 0.46 6.99
C ILE A 506 32.84 -0.90 7.19
N ALA A 507 33.21 -1.18 8.44
CA ALA A 507 33.65 -2.49 8.90
C ALA A 507 32.89 -2.85 10.19
N VAL A 508 32.02 -3.86 10.11
CA VAL A 508 31.21 -4.37 11.22
C VAL A 508 31.62 -5.80 11.58
N VAL A 509 31.42 -6.16 12.84
CA VAL A 509 31.79 -7.47 13.35
C VAL A 509 30.94 -7.86 14.54
N ALA A 510 30.54 -9.12 14.59
CA ALA A 510 29.91 -9.71 15.75
C ALA A 510 30.47 -11.09 16.06
N HIS A 511 30.51 -11.44 17.34
CA HIS A 511 31.03 -12.70 17.82
C HIS A 511 30.28 -13.17 19.06
N THR A 512 30.08 -14.48 19.15
CA THR A 512 29.42 -15.11 20.30
C THR A 512 30.44 -15.86 21.15
N ILE A 513 30.35 -15.69 22.47
CA ILE A 513 31.10 -16.45 23.47
C ILE A 513 30.16 -16.96 24.57
N VAL A 514 30.61 -17.93 25.36
CA VAL A 514 29.95 -18.34 26.60
C VAL A 514 30.87 -17.99 27.77
N ILE A 515 30.35 -17.23 28.73
CA ILE A 515 31.13 -16.78 29.88
C ILE A 515 31.57 -17.98 30.73
N GLY A 516 32.84 -17.94 31.17
CA GLY A 516 33.41 -18.99 32.02
C GLY A 516 33.82 -20.26 31.27
N SER A 517 33.65 -20.30 29.94
CA SER A 517 34.08 -21.43 29.11
C SER A 517 35.59 -21.45 28.85
N SER A 518 36.17 -22.64 28.79
CA SER A 518 37.58 -22.87 28.47
C SER A 518 37.75 -24.25 27.84
N THR A 519 38.96 -24.60 27.40
CA THR A 519 39.26 -25.95 26.91
C THR A 519 39.08 -27.03 27.99
N GLU A 520 39.22 -26.65 29.27
CA GLU A 520 38.97 -27.50 30.44
C GLU A 520 37.48 -27.55 30.81
N ARG A 521 36.76 -26.42 30.69
CA ARG A 521 35.32 -26.30 30.92
C ARG A 521 34.59 -26.06 29.60
N LYS A 522 34.37 -27.14 28.86
CA LYS A 522 33.70 -27.10 27.56
C LYS A 522 32.23 -26.71 27.66
N VAL A 523 31.74 -26.00 26.65
CA VAL A 523 30.33 -25.73 26.43
C VAL A 523 29.70 -26.97 25.78
N ILE A 524 28.60 -27.46 26.37
CA ILE A 524 27.87 -28.63 25.88
C ILE A 524 26.38 -28.32 25.66
N GLY A 525 25.68 -29.25 25.01
CA GLY A 525 24.23 -29.19 24.80
C GLY A 525 23.79 -28.06 23.86
N ARG A 526 22.59 -27.51 24.09
CA ARG A 526 21.95 -26.54 23.17
C ARG A 526 22.76 -25.26 22.93
N LYS A 527 23.53 -24.79 23.93
CA LYS A 527 24.42 -23.64 23.75
C LYS A 527 25.54 -23.96 22.75
N ALA A 528 26.12 -25.16 22.82
CA ALA A 528 27.15 -25.60 21.88
C ALA A 528 26.56 -25.79 20.48
N ASP A 529 25.36 -26.39 20.38
CA ASP A 529 24.66 -26.56 19.10
C ASP A 529 24.45 -25.22 18.38
N ALA A 530 23.95 -24.20 19.10
CA ALA A 530 23.68 -22.88 18.53
C ALA A 530 24.95 -22.19 18.01
N VAL A 531 26.01 -22.20 18.82
CA VAL A 531 27.27 -21.53 18.47
C VAL A 531 27.95 -22.25 17.31
N LEU A 532 28.01 -23.59 17.32
CA LEU A 532 28.59 -24.37 16.22
C LEU A 532 27.77 -24.22 14.94
N ALA A 533 26.43 -24.27 15.01
CA ALA A 533 25.56 -24.02 13.87
C ALA A 533 25.82 -22.66 13.23
N ALA A 534 25.81 -21.59 14.04
CA ALA A 534 26.08 -20.23 13.57
C ALA A 534 27.49 -20.10 13.00
N HIS A 535 28.49 -20.73 13.65
CA HIS A 535 29.87 -20.73 13.17
C HIS A 535 29.99 -21.40 11.80
N TYR A 536 29.53 -22.64 11.65
CA TYR A 536 29.62 -23.38 10.40
C TYR A 536 28.78 -22.73 9.29
N ALA A 537 27.60 -22.21 9.60
CA ALA A 537 26.80 -21.43 8.66
C ALA A 537 27.55 -20.18 8.17
N SER A 538 28.21 -19.45 9.07
CA SER A 538 29.05 -18.29 8.72
C SER A 538 30.25 -18.67 7.83
N GLN A 539 30.84 -19.84 8.06
CA GLN A 539 31.97 -20.36 7.27
C GLN A 539 31.54 -20.82 5.87
N ALA A 540 30.37 -21.44 5.76
CA ALA A 540 29.79 -21.80 4.47
C ALA A 540 29.41 -20.55 3.68
N ALA A 541 28.73 -19.59 4.32
CA ALA A 541 28.39 -18.31 3.72
C ALA A 541 29.63 -17.57 3.19
N LEU A 542 30.73 -17.52 3.97
CA LEU A 542 31.99 -16.92 3.52
C LEU A 542 32.52 -17.51 2.21
N ARG A 543 32.33 -18.80 1.97
CA ARG A 543 32.83 -19.49 0.77
C ARG A 543 31.91 -19.33 -0.44
N LEU A 544 30.63 -19.08 -0.18
CA LEU A 544 29.62 -18.79 -1.19
C LEU A 544 29.54 -17.30 -1.55
N LEU A 545 30.07 -16.41 -0.71
CA LEU A 545 30.23 -14.98 -0.99
C LEU A 545 31.31 -14.77 -2.06
N LYS A 546 31.01 -15.10 -3.31
CA LYS A 546 31.88 -14.93 -4.46
C LYS A 546 31.06 -14.45 -5.68
N PRO A 547 31.66 -13.68 -6.59
CA PRO A 547 30.97 -13.21 -7.79
C PRO A 547 30.32 -14.36 -8.57
N GLY A 548 29.09 -14.13 -9.05
CA GLY A 548 28.30 -15.12 -9.79
C GLY A 548 27.44 -16.05 -8.92
N THR A 549 27.50 -15.93 -7.59
CA THR A 549 26.61 -16.69 -6.70
C THR A 549 25.31 -15.92 -6.46
N GLU A 550 24.17 -16.59 -6.54
CA GLU A 550 22.85 -16.02 -6.20
C GLU A 550 22.66 -15.97 -4.67
N THR A 551 22.06 -14.90 -4.16
CA THR A 551 21.86 -14.69 -2.71
C THR A 551 21.10 -15.84 -2.04
N TYR A 552 20.06 -16.39 -2.68
CA TYR A 552 19.27 -17.50 -2.12
C TYR A 552 20.03 -18.83 -2.02
N THR A 553 21.13 -19.02 -2.77
CA THR A 553 22.01 -20.17 -2.58
C THR A 553 22.67 -20.13 -1.20
N ILE A 554 23.02 -18.92 -0.73
CA ILE A 554 23.57 -18.70 0.61
C ILE A 554 22.50 -18.96 1.66
N THR A 555 21.30 -18.40 1.48
CA THR A 555 20.14 -18.60 2.36
C THR A 555 19.85 -20.09 2.59
N GLY A 556 19.68 -20.87 1.51
CA GLY A 556 19.41 -22.30 1.62
C GLY A 556 20.55 -23.11 2.22
N THR A 557 21.81 -22.68 2.03
CA THR A 557 22.97 -23.35 2.66
C THR A 557 23.02 -23.10 4.16
N VAL A 558 22.74 -21.86 4.59
CA VAL A 558 22.66 -21.50 6.01
C VAL A 558 21.55 -22.30 6.72
N GLU A 559 20.37 -22.41 6.10
CA GLU A 559 19.26 -23.23 6.62
C GLU A 559 19.64 -24.69 6.82
N LYS A 560 20.22 -25.34 5.80
CA LYS A 560 20.63 -26.75 5.88
C LYS A 560 21.65 -27.02 6.98
N ILE A 561 22.60 -26.10 7.20
CA ILE A 561 23.59 -26.25 8.27
C ILE A 561 22.92 -26.09 9.64
N CYS A 562 22.01 -25.13 9.80
CA CYS A 562 21.30 -24.95 11.06
C CYS A 562 20.42 -26.16 11.39
N ASP A 563 19.75 -26.75 10.39
CA ASP A 563 18.94 -27.94 10.55
C ASP A 563 19.75 -29.14 11.07
N ALA A 564 21.01 -29.30 10.64
CA ALA A 564 21.91 -30.35 11.12
C ALA A 564 22.18 -30.28 12.64
N TYR A 565 22.09 -29.09 13.23
CA TYR A 565 22.24 -28.85 14.67
C TYR A 565 20.89 -28.69 15.40
N LYS A 566 19.78 -29.03 14.73
CA LYS A 566 18.42 -28.82 15.25
C LYS A 566 18.18 -27.37 15.66
N CYS A 567 18.74 -26.43 14.91
CA CYS A 567 18.63 -25.00 15.12
C CYS A 567 17.96 -24.35 13.91
N LYS A 568 17.46 -23.13 14.08
CA LYS A 568 16.84 -22.34 12.99
C LYS A 568 17.54 -21.00 12.83
N PRO A 569 17.86 -20.55 11.60
CA PRO A 569 18.25 -19.17 11.38
C PRO A 569 17.11 -18.24 11.79
N ILE A 570 17.43 -17.06 12.32
CA ILE A 570 16.41 -16.07 12.67
C ILE A 570 15.74 -15.56 11.39
N GLU A 571 14.41 -15.65 11.36
CA GLU A 571 13.53 -15.25 10.25
C GLU A 571 13.70 -13.76 9.91
N GLY A 572 13.85 -13.48 8.61
CA GLY A 572 13.83 -12.13 8.07
C GLY A 572 15.08 -11.29 8.33
N MET A 573 16.12 -11.83 8.97
CA MET A 573 17.37 -11.08 9.20
C MET A 573 18.15 -10.89 7.91
N LEU A 574 18.65 -9.66 7.69
CA LEU A 574 19.32 -9.26 6.47
C LEU A 574 20.83 -9.07 6.65
N SER A 575 21.60 -9.65 5.73
CA SER A 575 22.99 -9.27 5.50
C SER A 575 23.06 -8.25 4.37
N HIS A 576 23.64 -7.08 4.63
CA HIS A 576 23.59 -5.95 3.69
C HIS A 576 24.87 -5.80 2.87
N GLN A 577 24.70 -5.36 1.61
CA GLN A 577 25.77 -4.72 0.87
C GLN A 577 26.18 -3.42 1.56
N LEU A 578 27.49 -3.19 1.68
CA LEU A 578 28.05 -1.95 2.21
C LEU A 578 28.51 -1.06 1.06
N LYS A 579 28.13 0.22 1.09
CA LYS A 579 28.67 1.28 0.21
C LYS A 579 29.26 2.39 1.09
N GLN A 580 29.97 3.34 0.47
CA GLN A 580 30.49 4.49 1.21
C GLN A 580 29.32 5.28 1.82
N PHE A 581 29.35 5.49 3.14
CA PHE A 581 28.31 6.14 3.95
C PHE A 581 26.94 5.43 4.00
N LYS A 582 26.84 4.18 3.52
CA LYS A 582 25.58 3.41 3.51
C LYS A 582 25.82 1.99 4.03
N ILE A 583 25.30 1.73 5.25
CA ILE A 583 25.42 0.43 5.93
C ILE A 583 24.41 -0.60 5.43
N ASP A 584 23.32 -0.13 4.83
CA ASP A 584 22.18 -0.88 4.33
C ASP A 584 22.00 -0.63 2.83
N GLY A 585 22.93 -1.17 2.04
CA GLY A 585 22.79 -1.17 0.58
C GLY A 585 21.58 -1.99 0.11
N GLU A 586 21.13 -1.73 -1.12
CA GLU A 586 19.94 -2.37 -1.71
C GLU A 586 20.08 -3.89 -1.84
N LYS A 587 21.26 -4.38 -2.23
CA LYS A 587 21.51 -5.82 -2.37
C LYS A 587 21.64 -6.46 -0.99
N THR A 588 20.75 -7.41 -0.69
CA THR A 588 20.70 -8.07 0.62
C THR A 588 20.59 -9.58 0.49
N ILE A 589 21.08 -10.30 1.51
CA ILE A 589 20.90 -11.75 1.68
C ILE A 589 20.01 -11.94 2.89
N ILE A 590 18.84 -12.55 2.69
CA ILE A 590 17.85 -12.81 3.74
C ILE A 590 18.04 -14.20 4.35
N GLN A 591 17.83 -14.34 5.66
CA GLN A 591 17.85 -15.64 6.35
C GLN A 591 16.43 -16.09 6.67
N ASN A 592 16.16 -17.38 6.44
CA ASN A 592 14.89 -18.05 6.78
C ASN A 592 13.64 -17.20 6.45
N PRO A 593 13.47 -16.70 5.20
CA PRO A 593 12.35 -15.82 4.89
C PRO A 593 11.02 -16.59 4.88
N ASN A 594 9.97 -15.98 5.45
CA ASN A 594 8.61 -16.49 5.32
C ASN A 594 8.07 -16.29 3.88
N ASP A 595 6.88 -16.84 3.59
CA ASP A 595 6.33 -16.82 2.23
C ASP A 595 6.02 -15.42 1.70
N ALA A 596 5.74 -14.45 2.57
CA ALA A 596 5.54 -13.07 2.18
C ALA A 596 6.88 -12.42 1.84
N GLN A 597 7.87 -12.54 2.73
CA GLN A 597 9.22 -12.03 2.53
C GLN A 597 9.90 -12.64 1.30
N LYS A 598 9.69 -13.93 1.00
CA LYS A 598 10.21 -14.58 -0.22
C LYS A 598 9.67 -13.97 -1.51
N LYS A 599 8.45 -13.42 -1.49
CA LYS A 599 7.82 -12.77 -2.65
C LYS A 599 8.29 -11.33 -2.84
N GLU A 600 8.54 -10.63 -1.74
CA GLU A 600 8.95 -9.22 -1.75
C GLU A 600 10.47 -9.03 -1.87
N HIS A 601 11.26 -9.98 -1.35
CA HIS A 601 12.72 -9.91 -1.35
C HIS A 601 13.30 -10.22 -2.73
N GLU A 602 14.01 -9.25 -3.29
CA GLU A 602 14.61 -9.36 -4.61
C GLU A 602 15.85 -10.27 -4.61
N LYS A 603 15.98 -11.06 -5.69
CA LYS A 603 17.09 -11.98 -5.90
C LYS A 603 18.24 -11.25 -6.58
N PHE A 604 19.41 -11.30 -5.98
CA PHE A 604 20.61 -10.68 -6.53
C PHE A 604 21.68 -11.72 -6.84
N THR A 605 22.48 -11.43 -7.86
CA THR A 605 23.74 -12.13 -8.11
C THR A 605 24.88 -11.26 -7.58
N LEU A 606 25.78 -11.86 -6.82
CA LEU A 606 26.94 -11.17 -6.27
C LEU A 606 27.90 -10.77 -7.39
N GLU A 607 28.47 -9.56 -7.29
CA GLU A 607 29.39 -9.01 -8.29
C GLU A 607 30.78 -8.75 -7.73
N THR A 608 31.73 -8.54 -8.63
CA THR A 608 33.11 -8.21 -8.26
C THR A 608 33.20 -6.75 -7.79
N HIS A 609 34.02 -6.48 -6.78
CA HIS A 609 34.20 -5.19 -6.09
C HIS A 609 33.05 -4.77 -5.17
N GLU A 610 32.10 -5.68 -4.90
CA GLU A 610 31.11 -5.46 -3.85
C GLU A 610 31.66 -5.77 -2.45
N VAL A 611 31.07 -5.14 -1.44
CA VAL A 611 31.39 -5.36 -0.03
C VAL A 611 30.11 -5.76 0.69
N TYR A 612 30.17 -6.78 1.54
CA TYR A 612 29.00 -7.24 2.31
C TYR A 612 29.33 -7.37 3.79
N ALA A 613 28.39 -7.00 4.64
CA ALA A 613 28.33 -7.43 6.03
C ALA A 613 27.49 -8.71 6.11
N MET A 614 28.15 -9.86 6.13
CA MET A 614 27.46 -11.14 6.34
C MET A 614 27.16 -11.29 7.83
N ASP A 615 25.89 -11.38 8.18
CA ASP A 615 25.39 -11.54 9.55
C ASP A 615 24.61 -12.85 9.65
N VAL A 616 25.13 -13.80 10.44
CA VAL A 616 24.50 -15.10 10.65
C VAL A 616 23.99 -15.18 12.08
N LEU A 617 22.67 -15.28 12.23
CA LEU A 617 21.94 -15.32 13.49
C LEU A 617 21.16 -16.62 13.57
N VAL A 618 21.44 -17.43 14.58
CA VAL A 618 20.86 -18.77 14.73
C VAL A 618 20.27 -18.94 16.12
N SER A 619 19.08 -19.51 16.19
CA SER A 619 18.33 -19.82 17.40
C SER A 619 18.23 -21.33 17.64
N THR A 620 18.21 -21.72 18.91
CA THR A 620 17.85 -23.08 19.32
C THR A 620 16.35 -23.35 19.29
N GLY A 621 15.53 -22.31 19.17
CA GLY A 621 14.06 -22.35 19.15
C GLY A 621 13.47 -22.28 17.74
N GLU A 622 12.42 -21.48 17.58
CA GLU A 622 11.65 -21.38 16.33
C GLU A 622 12.31 -20.50 15.26
N GLY A 623 13.26 -19.64 15.67
CA GLY A 623 13.89 -18.66 14.79
C GLY A 623 13.04 -17.40 14.60
N ILE A 624 12.07 -17.12 15.48
CA ILE A 624 11.15 -15.98 15.34
C ILE A 624 11.49 -14.91 16.38
N GLY A 625 12.04 -13.79 15.91
CA GLY A 625 12.34 -12.64 16.77
C GLY A 625 11.07 -11.92 17.23
N ARG A 626 10.97 -11.65 18.54
CA ARG A 626 9.84 -10.95 19.16
C ARG A 626 10.31 -9.71 19.90
N GLU A 627 9.58 -8.62 19.75
CA GLU A 627 9.77 -7.43 20.56
C GLU A 627 9.28 -7.69 22.01
N GLN A 628 9.96 -7.08 22.98
CA GLN A 628 9.58 -7.08 24.39
C GLN A 628 9.57 -5.63 24.90
N ASP A 629 9.28 -5.42 26.19
CA ASP A 629 9.25 -4.09 26.83
C ASP A 629 10.63 -3.38 26.91
N THR A 630 11.66 -3.95 26.28
CA THR A 630 13.00 -3.35 26.24
C THR A 630 13.00 -2.12 25.33
N ARG A 631 13.46 -1.00 25.87
CA ARG A 631 13.54 0.27 25.15
C ARG A 631 14.53 0.21 23.99
N VAL A 632 14.13 0.72 22.83
CA VAL A 632 15.03 0.96 21.70
C VAL A 632 15.97 2.12 21.99
N THR A 633 17.27 1.87 21.91
CA THR A 633 18.32 2.86 22.16
C THR A 633 19.19 3.14 20.93
N ILE A 634 19.11 2.30 19.90
CA ILE A 634 19.90 2.42 18.67
C ILE A 634 19.01 2.86 17.51
N TYR A 635 19.50 3.85 16.78
CA TYR A 635 18.77 4.47 15.69
C TYR A 635 19.72 4.82 14.55
N LYS A 636 19.19 4.98 13.33
CA LYS A 636 19.96 5.47 12.18
C LYS A 636 19.18 6.56 11.46
N LYS A 637 19.86 7.60 11.02
CA LYS A 637 19.27 8.62 10.15
C LYS A 637 18.96 8.05 8.77
N THR A 638 17.83 8.43 8.18
CA THR A 638 17.47 8.10 6.79
C THR A 638 17.79 9.26 5.85
N GLU A 639 17.62 9.04 4.55
CA GLU A 639 17.73 10.09 3.52
C GLU A 639 16.41 10.87 3.32
N GLU A 640 15.35 10.51 4.05
CA GLU A 640 14.04 11.14 3.97
C GLU A 640 14.08 12.59 4.47
N THR A 641 13.15 13.41 3.96
CA THR A 641 13.05 14.83 4.32
C THR A 641 11.67 15.17 4.87
N TYR A 642 11.65 15.85 6.01
CA TYR A 642 10.43 16.26 6.68
C TYR A 642 10.69 17.47 7.59
N GLN A 643 9.71 18.37 7.67
CA GLN A 643 9.81 19.57 8.49
C GLN A 643 9.32 19.31 9.92
N LEU A 644 10.27 18.97 10.80
CA LEU A 644 10.01 18.74 12.23
C LEU A 644 9.39 19.96 12.92
N LYS A 645 8.29 19.73 13.65
CA LYS A 645 7.47 20.76 14.31
C LYS A 645 8.06 21.17 15.66
N LEU A 646 8.57 20.23 16.45
CA LEU A 646 9.14 20.54 17.76
C LEU A 646 10.57 21.09 17.63
N LYS A 647 10.88 22.15 18.40
CA LYS A 647 12.24 22.71 18.46
C LYS A 647 13.27 21.69 18.96
N ALA A 648 12.88 20.87 19.94
CA ALA A 648 13.73 19.81 20.49
C ALA A 648 14.11 18.78 19.42
N SER A 649 13.15 18.33 18.60
CA SER A 649 13.39 17.39 17.51
C SER A 649 14.29 17.99 16.42
N ARG A 650 14.10 19.26 16.04
CA ARG A 650 14.98 19.94 15.07
C ARG A 650 16.43 20.00 15.56
N MET A 651 16.63 20.35 16.84
CA MET A 651 17.97 20.39 17.44
C MET A 651 18.60 19.00 17.47
N PHE A 652 17.85 18.00 17.95
CA PHE A 652 18.28 16.60 17.99
C PHE A 652 18.68 16.08 16.60
N TYR A 653 17.85 16.29 15.58
CA TYR A 653 18.12 15.85 14.21
C TYR A 653 19.35 16.54 13.58
N SER A 654 19.57 17.82 13.91
CA SER A 654 20.78 18.55 13.51
C SER A 654 22.02 17.98 14.18
N GLU A 655 21.95 17.68 15.47
CA GLU A 655 23.04 17.06 16.22
C GLU A 655 23.38 15.66 15.68
N VAL A 656 22.37 14.81 15.41
CA VAL A 656 22.53 13.51 14.75
C VAL A 656 23.26 13.67 13.41
N SER A 657 22.80 14.62 12.57
CA SER A 657 23.38 14.84 11.24
C SER A 657 24.85 15.25 11.29
N ASN A 658 25.23 16.04 12.30
CA ASN A 658 26.59 16.54 12.47
C ASN A 658 27.53 15.51 13.10
N LYS A 659 27.08 14.79 14.14
CA LYS A 659 27.90 13.82 14.87
C LYS A 659 28.01 12.48 14.15
N HIS A 660 26.88 11.94 13.69
CA HIS A 660 26.77 10.54 13.24
C HIS A 660 26.54 10.41 11.74
N GLY A 661 26.02 11.45 11.08
CA GLY A 661 25.69 11.40 9.65
C GLY A 661 24.60 10.36 9.37
N LEU A 662 24.91 9.39 8.51
CA LEU A 662 24.03 8.27 8.15
C LEU A 662 24.36 6.97 8.91
N MET A 663 25.31 7.00 9.86
CA MET A 663 25.69 5.82 10.64
C MET A 663 24.69 5.59 11.79
N PRO A 664 24.41 4.32 12.13
CA PRO A 664 23.73 3.96 13.37
C PRO A 664 24.41 4.54 14.61
N PHE A 665 23.61 5.02 15.55
CA PHE A 665 24.06 5.68 16.77
C PHE A 665 23.19 5.27 17.97
N ASN A 666 23.74 5.41 19.18
CA ASN A 666 23.01 5.16 20.43
C ASN A 666 22.60 6.48 21.11
N LEU A 667 21.44 6.50 21.77
CA LEU A 667 20.97 7.67 22.54
C LEU A 667 21.90 8.08 23.69
N ARG A 668 22.80 7.22 24.20
CA ARG A 668 23.81 7.61 25.21
C ARG A 668 24.82 8.65 24.71
N THR A 669 24.91 8.87 23.40
CA THR A 669 25.85 9.85 22.81
C THR A 669 25.40 11.32 22.98
N PHE A 670 24.20 11.54 23.52
CA PHE A 670 23.62 12.85 23.78
C PHE A 670 23.72 13.18 25.27
N GLU A 671 24.13 14.42 25.58
CA GLU A 671 24.29 14.86 26.98
C GLU A 671 22.98 14.81 27.78
N ASP A 672 21.85 15.11 27.13
CA ASP A 672 20.53 15.08 27.76
C ASP A 672 19.71 13.90 27.21
N GLU A 673 19.83 12.75 27.86
CA GLU A 673 19.11 11.53 27.50
C GLU A 673 17.58 11.74 27.47
N LYS A 674 17.04 12.51 28.42
CA LYS A 674 15.58 12.72 28.51
C LYS A 674 15.06 13.50 27.30
N LYS A 675 15.78 14.55 26.90
CA LYS A 675 15.45 15.28 25.66
C LYS A 675 15.62 14.41 24.43
N ALA A 676 16.69 13.62 24.34
CA ALA A 676 16.93 12.72 23.22
C ALA A 676 15.81 11.67 23.06
N LYS A 677 15.37 11.04 24.17
CA LYS A 677 14.25 10.08 24.18
C LYS A 677 12.92 10.67 23.70
N MET A 678 12.64 11.93 24.04
CA MET A 678 11.43 12.61 23.60
C MET A 678 11.53 13.05 22.13
N ALA A 679 12.67 13.60 21.73
CA ALA A 679 12.90 14.14 20.39
C ALA A 679 12.94 13.06 19.30
N VAL A 680 13.48 11.87 19.60
CA VAL A 680 13.58 10.78 18.63
C VAL A 680 12.21 10.26 18.19
N LEU A 681 11.17 10.34 19.03
CA LEU A 681 9.82 9.86 18.73
C LEU A 681 9.21 10.56 17.51
N GLU A 682 9.34 11.89 17.42
CA GLU A 682 8.84 12.64 16.24
C GLU A 682 9.63 12.27 14.98
N CYS A 683 10.94 12.08 15.11
CA CYS A 683 11.81 11.73 13.98
C CYS A 683 11.49 10.33 13.44
N VAL A 684 11.19 9.37 14.32
CA VAL A 684 10.78 8.01 13.95
C VAL A 684 9.39 7.99 13.32
N ASN A 685 8.41 8.68 13.92
CA ASN A 685 7.05 8.76 13.38
C ASN A 685 7.00 9.33 11.95
N HIS A 686 7.97 10.18 11.60
CA HIS A 686 8.09 10.78 10.28
C HIS A 686 9.20 10.15 9.42
N ARG A 687 9.70 8.97 9.78
CA ARG A 687 10.67 8.18 9.00
C ARG A 687 12.01 8.88 8.70
N LEU A 688 12.34 9.94 9.44
CA LEU A 688 13.65 10.61 9.37
C LEU A 688 14.75 9.81 10.07
N ILE A 689 14.34 8.98 11.03
CA ILE A 689 15.21 8.14 11.83
C ILE A 689 14.55 6.77 11.94
N GLU A 690 15.33 5.73 11.70
CA GLU A 690 14.92 4.33 11.74
C GLU A 690 15.40 3.67 13.05
N PRO A 691 14.51 2.98 13.79
CA PRO A 691 14.87 2.26 15.01
C PRO A 691 15.49 0.89 14.73
N PHE A 692 16.51 0.52 15.51
CA PHE A 692 17.05 -0.85 15.55
C PHE A 692 16.44 -1.59 16.74
N GLN A 693 15.36 -2.32 16.48
CA GLN A 693 14.58 -3.02 17.51
C GLN A 693 15.43 -4.06 18.25
N VAL A 694 15.19 -4.20 19.56
CA VAL A 694 15.76 -5.28 20.37
C VAL A 694 14.84 -6.48 20.30
N LEU A 695 15.29 -7.55 19.65
CA LEU A 695 14.50 -8.76 19.44
C LEU A 695 14.91 -9.87 20.41
N TYR A 696 13.94 -10.69 20.81
CA TYR A 696 14.13 -11.80 21.72
C TYR A 696 13.50 -13.08 21.16
N GLU A 697 14.15 -14.20 21.45
CA GLU A 697 13.59 -15.53 21.36
C GLU A 697 12.77 -15.90 22.61
N LYS A 698 12.09 -17.04 22.56
CA LYS A 698 11.38 -17.60 23.72
C LYS A 698 12.31 -17.68 24.95
N PRO A 699 11.79 -17.48 26.17
CA PRO A 699 12.55 -17.74 27.38
C PRO A 699 13.12 -19.18 27.35
N ASN A 700 14.35 -19.34 27.85
CA ASN A 700 15.13 -20.59 27.85
C ASN A 700 15.72 -21.04 26.51
N GLU A 701 15.48 -20.33 25.41
CA GLU A 701 16.21 -20.54 24.16
C GLU A 701 17.51 -19.72 24.11
N TYR A 702 18.40 -20.04 23.18
CA TYR A 702 19.67 -19.36 22.96
C TYR A 702 19.78 -18.88 21.53
N ALA A 703 20.28 -17.66 21.35
CA ALA A 703 20.64 -17.12 20.05
C ALA A 703 22.16 -16.90 19.95
N ALA A 704 22.77 -17.35 18.86
CA ALA A 704 24.17 -17.14 18.53
C ALA A 704 24.31 -16.31 17.25
N GLN A 705 25.32 -15.43 17.23
CA GLN A 705 25.60 -14.50 16.13
C GLN A 705 27.08 -14.56 15.70
N PHE A 706 27.31 -14.60 14.39
CA PHE A 706 28.59 -14.30 13.79
C PHE A 706 28.41 -13.33 12.61
N LYS A 707 29.01 -12.14 12.73
CA LYS A 707 29.00 -11.11 11.69
C LYS A 707 30.40 -10.78 11.24
N PHE A 708 30.60 -10.66 9.93
CA PHE A 708 31.87 -10.22 9.36
C PHE A 708 31.69 -9.44 8.06
N THR A 709 32.60 -8.51 7.82
CA THR A 709 32.69 -7.77 6.56
C THR A 709 33.63 -8.49 5.60
N VAL A 710 33.19 -8.64 4.35
CA VAL A 710 33.92 -9.31 3.27
C VAL A 710 33.96 -8.43 2.02
N LEU A 711 35.12 -8.40 1.35
CA LEU A 711 35.28 -7.76 0.04
C LEU A 711 35.30 -8.83 -1.05
N LEU A 712 34.49 -8.65 -2.09
CA LEU A 712 34.41 -9.58 -3.22
C LEU A 712 35.44 -9.18 -4.28
N MET A 713 36.68 -9.66 -4.13
CA MET A 713 37.76 -9.34 -5.07
C MET A 713 37.83 -10.35 -6.22
N PRO A 714 38.43 -10.00 -7.37
CA PRO A 714 38.61 -10.95 -8.50
C PRO A 714 39.32 -12.26 -8.12
N ASN A 715 40.07 -12.27 -7.02
CA ASN A 715 40.79 -13.43 -6.50
C ASN A 715 40.04 -14.20 -5.40
N GLY A 716 38.79 -13.83 -5.11
CA GLY A 716 37.91 -14.48 -4.12
C GLY A 716 37.52 -13.56 -2.95
N PRO A 717 36.66 -14.04 -2.03
CA PRO A 717 36.24 -13.30 -0.86
C PRO A 717 37.39 -13.00 0.09
N HIS A 718 37.52 -11.73 0.47
CA HIS A 718 38.48 -11.25 1.44
C HIS A 718 37.76 -10.84 2.72
N LYS A 719 37.71 -11.75 3.71
CA LYS A 719 37.18 -11.46 5.05
C LYS A 719 38.13 -10.50 5.77
N ILE A 720 37.62 -9.34 6.16
CA ILE A 720 38.44 -8.28 6.76
C ILE A 720 38.21 -8.10 8.26
N THR A 721 37.04 -8.43 8.78
CA THR A 721 36.73 -8.40 10.21
C THR A 721 36.53 -9.81 10.79
N GLY A 722 36.48 -9.91 12.12
CA GLY A 722 36.33 -11.16 12.85
C GLY A 722 37.64 -11.68 13.45
N ILE A 723 37.50 -12.48 14.52
CA ILE A 723 38.60 -13.14 15.24
C ILE A 723 38.57 -14.65 15.00
N PRO A 724 39.70 -15.35 15.22
CA PRO A 724 39.70 -16.82 15.25
C PRO A 724 38.69 -17.33 16.27
N PHE A 725 37.97 -18.39 15.89
CA PHE A 725 37.03 -19.08 16.77
C PHE A 725 37.67 -20.39 17.23
N ASP A 726 37.69 -20.62 18.54
CA ASP A 726 38.25 -21.83 19.12
C ASP A 726 37.17 -22.91 19.20
N LEU A 727 37.32 -23.92 18.33
CA LEU A 727 36.37 -25.02 18.22
C LEU A 727 36.47 -26.01 19.40
N ASP A 728 37.63 -26.08 20.06
CA ASP A 728 37.89 -27.12 21.07
C ASP A 728 37.10 -26.89 22.37
N ILE A 729 36.61 -25.66 22.57
CA ILE A 729 35.77 -25.23 23.69
C ILE A 729 34.34 -25.76 23.57
N TYR A 730 33.86 -26.08 22.36
CA TYR A 730 32.46 -26.44 22.12
C TYR A 730 32.32 -27.90 21.73
N GLN A 731 31.41 -28.62 22.38
CA GLN A 731 31.11 -30.01 22.09
C GLN A 731 29.61 -30.21 21.87
N SER A 732 29.25 -30.72 20.70
CA SER A 732 27.88 -31.03 20.29
C SER A 732 27.80 -32.48 19.81
N ASP A 733 26.67 -33.11 20.06
CA ASP A 733 26.34 -34.44 19.52
C ASP A 733 25.85 -34.35 18.05
N CYS A 734 25.55 -33.15 17.57
CA CYS A 734 25.11 -32.89 16.21
C CYS A 734 26.31 -32.61 15.30
N VAL A 735 26.26 -33.13 14.07
CA VAL A 735 27.31 -32.94 13.06
C VAL A 735 26.65 -32.71 11.70
N VAL A 736 27.24 -31.85 10.87
CA VAL A 736 26.84 -31.72 9.47
C VAL A 736 27.19 -33.00 8.73
N GLU A 737 26.21 -33.84 8.38
CA GLU A 737 26.45 -35.12 7.70
C GLU A 737 26.51 -35.00 6.17
N ASP A 738 25.81 -34.02 5.61
CA ASP A 738 25.69 -33.79 4.16
C ASP A 738 27.08 -33.70 3.48
N PRO A 739 27.38 -34.59 2.50
CA PRO A 739 28.68 -34.64 1.84
C PRO A 739 29.05 -33.36 1.07
N GLU A 740 28.08 -32.68 0.47
CA GLU A 740 28.30 -31.45 -0.29
C GLU A 740 28.64 -30.29 0.66
N LEU A 741 27.93 -30.19 1.79
CA LEU A 741 28.22 -29.20 2.83
C LEU A 741 29.57 -29.43 3.49
N LYS A 742 29.94 -30.69 3.78
CA LYS A 742 31.29 -31.02 4.26
C LYS A 742 32.35 -30.56 3.25
N SER A 743 32.19 -30.93 1.99
CA SER A 743 33.11 -30.52 0.92
C SER A 743 33.25 -28.99 0.82
N LEU A 744 32.13 -28.27 0.91
CA LEU A 744 32.12 -26.81 0.96
C LEU A 744 32.94 -26.30 2.15
N LEU A 745 32.67 -26.77 3.38
CA LEU A 745 33.37 -26.34 4.59
C LEU A 745 34.89 -26.65 4.53
N TYR A 746 35.30 -27.78 3.95
CA TYR A 746 36.71 -28.14 3.78
C TYR A 746 37.42 -27.39 2.64
N THR A 747 36.68 -26.75 1.74
CA THR A 747 37.26 -25.94 0.67
C THR A 747 37.90 -24.67 1.24
N SER A 748 39.08 -24.27 0.73
CA SER A 748 39.72 -23.02 1.15
C SER A 748 38.87 -21.81 0.74
N ALA A 749 38.56 -20.93 1.69
CA ALA A 749 37.88 -19.65 1.42
C ALA A 749 38.70 -18.70 0.52
N ASN A 750 40.01 -18.93 0.33
CA ASN A 750 40.86 -18.11 -0.53
C ASN A 750 41.80 -19.00 -1.40
N PRO A 751 41.47 -19.28 -2.68
CA PRO A 751 42.17 -20.29 -3.50
C PRO A 751 43.64 -19.99 -3.81
N LYS A 752 44.05 -18.70 -3.86
CA LYS A 752 45.44 -18.30 -4.17
C LYS A 752 46.39 -18.36 -2.96
N SER A 753 45.90 -18.18 -1.73
CA SER A 753 46.72 -18.39 -0.51
C SER A 753 47.04 -19.87 -0.31
N ALA A 754 46.12 -20.77 -0.70
CA ALA A 754 46.36 -22.20 -0.78
C ALA A 754 47.42 -22.55 -1.85
N LYS A 755 47.40 -21.94 -3.04
CA LYS A 755 48.50 -22.10 -4.03
C LYS A 755 49.83 -21.55 -3.53
N LYS A 756 49.86 -20.42 -2.81
CA LYS A 756 51.09 -19.87 -2.21
C LYS A 756 51.63 -20.74 -1.07
N LYS A 757 50.76 -21.27 -0.19
CA LYS A 757 51.13 -22.23 0.87
C LYS A 757 51.55 -23.58 0.29
N LYS A 758 50.90 -24.06 -0.76
CA LYS A 758 51.28 -25.29 -1.48
C LYS A 758 52.64 -25.13 -2.17
N LYS A 759 52.91 -23.99 -2.83
CA LYS A 759 54.24 -23.65 -3.37
C LYS A 759 55.32 -23.47 -2.29
N LYS A 760 54.95 -22.99 -1.09
CA LYS A 760 55.87 -22.81 0.04
C LYS A 760 56.13 -24.13 0.78
N ALA A 761 55.14 -25.02 0.85
CA ALA A 761 55.27 -26.39 1.36
C ALA A 761 56.02 -27.29 0.39
N GLU A 762 55.79 -27.18 -0.92
CA GLU A 762 56.60 -27.84 -1.96
C GLU A 762 58.05 -27.33 -1.96
N LYS A 763 58.29 -26.04 -1.63
CA LYS A 763 59.65 -25.51 -1.39
C LYS A 763 60.29 -26.02 -0.10
N ALA A 764 59.53 -26.12 1.00
CA ALA A 764 60.04 -26.61 2.29
C ALA A 764 60.31 -28.13 2.27
N VAL A 765 59.53 -28.90 1.51
CA VAL A 765 59.80 -30.33 1.26
C VAL A 765 60.97 -30.51 0.29
N GLY A 766 61.15 -29.59 -0.67
CA GLY A 766 62.32 -29.57 -1.56
C GLY A 766 63.63 -29.20 -0.87
N GLU A 767 63.61 -28.39 0.20
CA GLU A 767 64.82 -28.03 0.97
C GLU A 767 65.21 -29.09 2.01
N VAL A 768 64.27 -29.91 2.51
CA VAL A 768 64.61 -31.06 3.40
C VAL A 768 65.05 -32.30 2.60
N ALA A 769 64.66 -32.40 1.32
CA ALA A 769 65.09 -33.49 0.43
C ALA A 769 66.46 -33.26 -0.27
N MET A 770 67.10 -32.09 -0.05
CA MET A 770 68.41 -31.76 -0.65
C MET A 770 69.59 -31.80 0.33
N GLU A 771 69.43 -32.32 1.55
CA GLU A 771 70.53 -32.47 2.51
C GLU A 771 70.86 -33.94 2.90
N VAL A 772 70.32 -34.93 2.18
CA VAL A 772 70.60 -36.36 2.45
C VAL A 772 71.27 -37.11 1.29
N ASP A 773 71.70 -36.42 0.22
CA ASP A 773 72.37 -37.09 -0.91
C ASP A 773 73.62 -36.36 -1.44
N ALA A 774 74.39 -35.74 -0.53
CA ALA A 774 75.74 -35.25 -0.84
C ALA A 774 76.65 -35.20 0.40
N LYS A 775 76.93 -36.36 1.00
CA LYS A 775 78.21 -36.69 1.65
C LYS A 775 78.26 -38.19 1.99
N ALA A 776 79.46 -38.73 1.81
CA ALA A 776 79.90 -40.11 2.01
C ALA A 776 79.46 -40.76 3.33
#